data_AF-A0A258X2Z6-F1
#
_entry.id   AF-A0A258X2Z6-F1
#
_cell.length_a   1.000
_cell.length_b   1.000
_cell.length_c   1.000
_cell.angle_alpha   90.00
_cell.angle_beta   90.00
_cell.angle_gamma   90.00
#
_symmetry.space_group_name_H-M   'P 1'
#
loop_
_entity.id
_entity.type
_entity.pdbx_description
1 polymer ?
#
loop_
_entity_poly.entity_id
_entity_poly.type
_entity_poly.pdbx_seq_one_letter_code
_entity_poly.pdbx_strand_id
1 'polypeptide(L)'
;MNRNCVVYPTSRAIRNALDGCSEGFLPTFMGMSDFLDRVIFTENVIIPDNDLRLLGLYEASDFSSFISLHIERNFFTFIQNSQYIFRFFEELSGEIVDISALENADIYGEYEEHITILKYLLHRYKEVCVANHWSDPIFSKSTVQINEGYVKEFDHITVHVEGYLSRYELKVLEACAALVTLECVYHATAYNDKMSQRLRELSLDIVQGHRVEFSLSTLEISESIAIDKLRHVQCEVFSNRLLQVGFVKAKIAQMVNQGIDPRAVVVVVPDEQFANYLRLFDDVSNLNFAMGTSMGDEPIIKTIEAIELFLDENSVENKARVSKISSDLIEWVKAHYYSPFEYADLEQLCTILSEGISNEDVKAIVFEELNHFKPLSQALGGVDFKAAMRIFFNRVKSRSIDDVGGGKITVMGLLETRGMSFEGVIVVDFNEGYVPHRSQKDLFLNTQTRKIADLPTTSDRESLQKHYYWMLFNRARQVSISCVNNAESVPSRFLLQLGIGMSESQLDYTNAILPQSVFNERKKRHIESRYDFTAYPLSASGLKSFLTCKRQFYYKYIEKIKEHEKAQDLSKEREIGNRLHGALEKVYAIADYYESALKIKEALGSALREYEVQDVMQRYVQDLWLEKLTLFYDYENTRFTQGSRVAYREKEGDALVCGIRLVGRIDRIDQTLEGLEVLDYKTGKYASTSHDVREEDVDYQLSIYALLAAPLGNVVRCGVYDLNTGKIEFEQFLESKTQKLKTILEEIASQKQWVWEMCEDLSRCRYCTYATLCEREL
;
A
#
# COMPACT_ATOMS: atom_id res chain seq x y z
N MET A 1 28.35 22.89 -43.30
CA MET A 1 27.47 22.14 -42.37
C MET A 1 27.00 23.15 -41.36
N ASN A 2 25.69 23.33 -41.18
CA ASN A 2 25.18 24.20 -40.11
C ASN A 2 25.54 23.55 -38.78
N ARG A 3 26.50 24.10 -38.04
CA ARG A 3 26.90 23.60 -36.73
C ARG A 3 26.06 24.28 -35.65
N ASN A 4 24.73 24.13 -35.75
CA ASN A 4 23.80 24.73 -34.81
C ASN A 4 23.43 23.71 -33.73
N CYS A 5 23.45 24.14 -32.47
CA CYS A 5 23.01 23.35 -31.32
C CYS A 5 21.74 23.97 -30.73
N VAL A 6 20.73 23.15 -30.47
CA VAL A 6 19.51 23.57 -29.77
C VAL A 6 19.35 22.77 -28.48
N VAL A 7 19.32 23.48 -27.36
CA VAL A 7 19.24 22.90 -26.02
C VAL A 7 17.81 23.05 -25.49
N TYR A 8 17.19 21.92 -25.18
CA TYR A 8 15.82 21.85 -24.66
C TYR A 8 15.76 21.45 -23.18
N PRO A 9 14.69 21.81 -22.44
CA PRO A 9 14.57 21.50 -21.02
C PRO A 9 14.30 20.01 -20.74
N THR A 10 13.76 19.27 -21.71
CA THR A 10 13.38 17.86 -21.55
C THR A 10 13.65 17.06 -22.82
N SER A 11 13.96 15.77 -22.68
CA SER A 11 14.14 14.86 -23.82
C SER A 11 12.86 14.68 -24.64
N ARG A 12 11.68 14.90 -24.03
CA ARG A 12 10.39 14.87 -24.72
C ARG A 12 10.20 16.09 -25.63
N ALA A 13 10.64 17.27 -25.21
CA ALA A 13 10.65 18.46 -26.08
C ALA A 13 11.55 18.25 -27.30
N ILE A 14 12.69 17.54 -27.13
CA ILE A 14 13.56 17.16 -28.26
C ILE A 14 12.80 16.27 -29.26
N ARG A 15 12.12 15.22 -28.78
CA ARG A 15 11.33 14.32 -29.65
C ARG A 15 10.23 15.09 -30.40
N ASN A 16 9.52 15.97 -29.71
CA ASN A 16 8.48 16.81 -30.32
C ASN A 16 9.05 17.75 -31.40
N ALA A 17 10.23 18.36 -31.14
CA ALA A 17 10.91 19.21 -32.12
C ALA A 17 11.38 18.42 -33.36
N LEU A 18 11.85 17.18 -33.16
CA LEU A 18 12.24 16.28 -34.24
C LEU A 18 11.06 15.89 -35.14
N ASP A 19 9.88 15.64 -34.56
CA ASP A 19 8.66 15.31 -35.31
C ASP A 19 8.19 16.47 -36.23
N GLY A 20 8.51 17.71 -35.87
CA GLY A 20 8.17 18.91 -36.64
C GLY A 20 9.14 19.26 -37.77
N CYS A 21 10.29 18.58 -37.89
CA CYS A 21 11.31 18.90 -38.88
C CYS A 21 11.11 18.09 -40.18
N SER A 22 10.93 18.78 -41.32
CA SER A 22 10.89 18.15 -42.65
C SER A 22 12.22 18.33 -43.40
N GLU A 23 12.77 17.21 -43.91
CA GLU A 23 13.99 17.05 -44.75
C GLU A 23 15.03 18.18 -44.77
N GLY A 24 16.19 17.93 -44.14
CA GLY A 24 17.38 18.79 -44.17
C GLY A 24 18.49 18.31 -43.24
N PHE A 25 19.63 19.01 -43.19
CA PHE A 25 20.62 18.81 -42.13
C PHE A 25 20.07 19.33 -40.82
N LEU A 26 19.65 18.42 -39.93
CA LEU A 26 19.11 18.76 -38.63
C LEU A 26 20.22 19.37 -37.73
N PRO A 27 19.88 20.38 -36.91
CA PRO A 27 20.78 20.85 -35.87
C PRO A 27 20.99 19.75 -34.81
N THR A 28 22.06 19.88 -34.03
CA THR A 28 22.30 18.98 -32.89
C THR A 28 21.33 19.35 -31.77
N PHE A 29 20.47 18.42 -31.38
CA PHE A 29 19.55 18.60 -30.24
C PHE A 29 20.09 17.89 -29.00
N MET A 30 19.98 18.52 -27.84
CA MET A 30 20.34 17.91 -26.56
C MET A 30 19.54 18.48 -25.40
N GLY A 31 19.47 17.74 -24.29
CA GLY A 31 18.86 18.22 -23.06
C GLY A 31 19.77 19.22 -22.35
N MET A 32 19.19 20.08 -21.50
CA MET A 32 19.98 21.00 -20.66
C MET A 32 21.01 20.27 -19.80
N SER A 33 20.62 19.16 -19.16
CA SER A 33 21.52 18.35 -18.34
C SER A 33 22.68 17.80 -19.17
N ASP A 34 22.38 17.16 -20.31
CA ASP A 34 23.39 16.61 -21.22
C ASP A 34 24.34 17.69 -21.76
N PHE A 35 23.82 18.90 -22.03
CA PHE A 35 24.62 20.02 -22.49
C PHE A 35 25.59 20.47 -21.41
N LEU A 36 25.11 20.72 -20.19
CA LEU A 36 25.94 21.16 -19.07
C LEU A 36 27.02 20.13 -18.74
N ASP A 37 26.67 18.84 -18.70
CA ASP A 37 27.62 17.75 -18.39
C ASP A 37 28.75 17.63 -19.43
N ARG A 38 28.50 17.99 -20.70
CA ARG A 38 29.52 17.96 -21.76
C ARG A 38 30.35 19.23 -21.85
N VAL A 39 29.75 20.37 -21.50
CA VAL A 39 30.40 21.69 -21.49
C VAL A 39 31.36 21.81 -20.32
N ILE A 40 30.99 21.26 -19.17
CA ILE A 40 31.80 21.29 -17.96
C ILE A 40 32.88 20.22 -18.07
N PHE A 41 34.12 20.61 -17.82
CA PHE A 41 35.26 19.68 -17.82
C PHE A 41 36.01 19.75 -16.49
N THR A 42 36.31 18.59 -15.93
CA THR A 42 37.25 18.44 -14.80
C THR A 42 38.32 17.44 -15.16
N GLU A 43 39.56 17.90 -15.13
CA GLU A 43 40.73 17.16 -15.61
C GLU A 43 41.18 16.10 -14.58
N ASN A 44 41.24 14.83 -14.97
CA ASN A 44 41.74 13.70 -14.16
C ASN A 44 41.00 13.44 -12.83
N VAL A 45 39.66 13.57 -12.79
CA VAL A 45 38.87 13.30 -11.58
C VAL A 45 37.68 12.38 -11.87
N ILE A 46 37.35 11.50 -10.92
CA ILE A 46 36.18 10.60 -11.00
C ILE A 46 34.94 11.36 -10.55
N ILE A 47 33.85 11.32 -11.30
CA ILE A 47 32.55 11.85 -10.83
C ILE A 47 31.86 10.72 -10.06
N PRO A 48 31.65 10.83 -8.74
CA PRO A 48 31.04 9.77 -7.95
C PRO A 48 29.55 9.64 -8.29
N ASP A 49 29.08 8.41 -8.46
CA ASP A 49 27.65 8.11 -8.56
C ASP A 49 26.94 8.31 -7.21
N ASN A 50 25.60 8.21 -7.19
CA ASN A 50 24.83 8.45 -5.95
C ASN A 50 25.24 7.53 -4.78
N ASP A 51 25.79 6.37 -5.08
CA ASP A 51 26.17 5.38 -4.08
C ASP A 51 27.53 5.69 -3.48
N LEU A 52 28.53 6.02 -4.30
CA LEU A 52 29.82 6.54 -3.83
C LEU A 52 29.63 7.83 -3.03
N ARG A 53 28.74 8.72 -3.47
CA ARG A 53 28.37 9.93 -2.73
C ARG A 53 27.83 9.58 -1.36
N LEU A 54 26.83 8.69 -1.28
CA LEU A 54 26.25 8.22 -0.03
C LEU A 54 27.31 7.66 0.93
N LEU A 55 28.20 6.80 0.44
CA LEU A 55 29.28 6.22 1.24
C LEU A 55 30.23 7.28 1.78
N GLY A 56 30.66 8.21 0.92
CA GLY A 56 31.54 9.29 1.34
C GLY A 56 30.88 10.21 2.36
N LEU A 57 29.57 10.48 2.23
CA LEU A 57 28.82 11.28 3.20
C LEU A 57 28.64 10.52 4.53
N TYR A 58 28.42 9.20 4.48
CA TYR A 58 28.33 8.36 5.67
C TYR A 58 29.64 8.36 6.46
N GLU A 59 30.78 8.22 5.78
CA GLU A 59 32.12 8.35 6.38
C GLU A 59 32.35 9.77 6.95
N ALA A 60 31.96 10.80 6.19
CA ALA A 60 32.08 12.18 6.62
C ALA A 60 31.22 12.52 7.86
N SER A 61 30.10 11.81 8.07
CA SER A 61 29.22 11.99 9.22
C SER A 61 29.80 11.49 10.56
N ASP A 62 30.98 10.87 10.55
CA ASP A 62 31.60 10.28 11.74
C ASP A 62 32.22 11.29 12.71
N PHE A 63 31.36 12.01 13.44
CA PHE A 63 31.75 12.92 14.51
C PHE A 63 30.62 13.12 15.55
N SER A 64 31.00 13.50 16.78
CA SER A 64 30.10 13.54 17.94
C SER A 64 28.94 14.53 17.81
N SER A 65 29.18 15.70 17.23
CA SER A 65 28.16 16.76 17.08
C SER A 65 27.10 16.47 16.00
N PHE A 66 27.29 15.44 15.16
CA PHE A 66 26.31 15.11 14.11
C PHE A 66 24.95 14.69 14.68
N ILE A 67 24.96 14.09 15.89
CA ILE A 67 23.75 13.61 16.57
C ILE A 67 22.73 14.73 16.82
N SER A 68 23.18 15.98 16.97
CA SER A 68 22.31 17.15 17.17
C SER A 68 21.43 17.47 15.96
N LEU A 69 21.75 16.99 14.75
CA LEU A 69 20.85 17.13 13.58
C LEU A 69 19.62 16.20 13.66
N HIS A 70 19.51 15.38 14.72
CA HIS A 70 18.48 14.35 14.87
C HIS A 70 18.45 13.34 13.70
N ILE A 71 19.60 13.14 13.04
CA ILE A 71 19.79 12.14 11.99
C ILE A 71 20.54 10.96 12.60
N GLU A 72 19.90 9.79 12.65
CA GLU A 72 20.54 8.58 13.15
C GLU A 72 21.64 8.11 12.20
N ARG A 73 22.80 7.75 12.76
CA ARG A 73 23.93 7.15 12.02
C ARG A 73 23.78 5.65 11.79
N ASN A 74 22.62 5.09 12.09
CA ASN A 74 22.27 3.79 11.57
C ASN A 74 22.20 3.89 10.03
N PHE A 75 22.97 3.08 9.31
CA PHE A 75 23.10 3.17 7.86
C PHE A 75 21.74 3.21 7.13
N PHE A 76 20.73 2.49 7.64
CA PHE A 76 19.37 2.46 7.07
C PHE A 76 18.65 3.81 7.20
N THR A 77 18.66 4.38 8.39
CA THR A 77 18.08 5.71 8.64
C THR A 77 18.88 6.79 7.90
N PHE A 78 20.19 6.60 7.74
CA PHE A 78 21.06 7.52 7.02
C PHE A 78 20.78 7.56 5.52
N ILE A 79 20.53 6.43 4.85
CA ILE A 79 20.14 6.40 3.42
C ILE A 79 18.94 7.33 3.18
N GLN A 80 17.88 7.19 4.00
CA GLN A 80 16.66 7.97 3.83
C GLN A 80 16.90 9.48 4.05
N ASN A 81 17.75 9.82 5.02
CA ASN A 81 18.00 11.22 5.38
C ASN A 81 19.08 11.92 4.53
N SER A 82 20.03 11.16 3.98
CA SER A 82 21.14 11.69 3.17
C SER A 82 20.66 12.46 1.94
N GLN A 83 19.53 12.06 1.34
CA GLN A 83 18.94 12.77 0.21
C GLN A 83 18.59 14.22 0.54
N TYR A 84 18.17 14.52 1.78
CA TYR A 84 17.89 15.89 2.19
C TYR A 84 19.18 16.72 2.26
N ILE A 85 20.26 16.12 2.76
CA ILE A 85 21.57 16.76 2.87
C ILE A 85 22.14 17.06 1.48
N PHE A 86 22.15 16.08 0.57
CA PHE A 86 22.62 16.28 -0.80
C PHE A 86 21.83 17.36 -1.52
N ARG A 87 20.49 17.31 -1.48
CA ARG A 87 19.64 18.33 -2.11
C ARG A 87 19.89 19.73 -1.57
N PHE A 88 20.15 19.86 -0.27
CA PHE A 88 20.49 21.14 0.34
C PHE A 88 21.84 21.68 -0.14
N PHE A 89 22.88 20.85 -0.14
CA PHE A 89 24.20 21.25 -0.64
C PHE A 89 24.21 21.53 -2.15
N GLU A 90 23.44 20.77 -2.93
CA GLU A 90 23.25 21.01 -4.37
C GLU A 90 22.54 22.36 -4.62
N GLU A 91 21.56 22.72 -3.78
CA GLU A 91 20.87 24.02 -3.85
C GLU A 91 21.82 25.18 -3.53
N LEU A 92 22.61 25.08 -2.44
CA LEU A 92 23.64 26.07 -2.10
C LEU A 92 24.65 26.25 -3.23
N SER A 93 25.14 25.12 -3.76
CA SER A 93 26.12 25.10 -4.83
C SER A 93 25.55 25.67 -6.13
N GLY A 94 24.31 25.32 -6.49
CA GLY A 94 23.62 25.86 -7.66
C GLY A 94 23.40 27.38 -7.60
N GLU A 95 23.08 27.92 -6.43
CA GLU A 95 22.92 29.37 -6.23
C GLU A 95 24.24 30.09 -5.91
N ILE A 96 25.37 29.37 -5.84
CA ILE A 96 26.69 29.92 -5.51
C ILE A 96 26.66 30.65 -4.15
N VAL A 97 26.00 30.04 -3.16
CA VAL A 97 25.92 30.55 -1.79
C VAL A 97 26.87 29.74 -0.92
N ASP A 98 27.87 30.40 -0.33
CA ASP A 98 28.74 29.76 0.65
C ASP A 98 27.95 29.44 1.92
N ILE A 99 28.17 28.26 2.49
CA ILE A 99 27.46 27.84 3.71
C ILE A 99 27.71 28.81 4.89
N SER A 100 28.86 29.47 4.92
CA SER A 100 29.19 30.49 5.94
C SER A 100 28.35 31.76 5.78
N ALA A 101 27.81 32.03 4.59
CA ALA A 101 26.89 33.14 4.40
C ALA A 101 25.55 32.92 5.13
N LEU A 102 25.19 31.67 5.41
CA LEU A 102 23.97 31.33 6.14
C LEU A 102 24.04 31.73 7.62
N GLU A 103 25.23 31.72 8.23
CA GLU A 103 25.44 32.19 9.61
C GLU A 103 25.02 33.66 9.75
N ASN A 104 25.28 34.48 8.73
CA ASN A 104 24.87 35.89 8.72
C ASN A 104 23.39 36.09 8.35
N ALA A 105 22.77 35.11 7.69
CA ALA A 105 21.37 35.17 7.27
C ALA A 105 20.41 34.76 8.39
N ASP A 106 20.88 34.00 9.38
CA ASP A 106 20.11 33.58 10.54
C ASP A 106 20.05 34.66 11.63
N ILE A 107 19.20 35.66 11.41
CA ILE A 107 19.09 36.86 12.28
C ILE A 107 18.83 36.51 13.76
N TYR A 108 18.11 35.42 14.02
CA TYR A 108 17.70 35.02 15.38
C TYR A 108 18.56 33.89 15.98
N GLY A 109 19.55 33.38 15.24
CA GLY A 109 20.41 32.28 15.69
C GLY A 109 19.64 30.97 15.95
N GLU A 110 18.49 30.77 15.30
CA GLU A 110 17.64 29.59 15.50
C GLU A 110 18.28 28.30 14.94
N TYR A 111 19.18 28.43 13.96
CA TYR A 111 19.79 27.35 13.20
C TYR A 111 21.33 27.33 13.30
N GLU A 112 21.93 28.15 14.17
CA GLU A 112 23.38 28.29 14.31
C GLU A 112 24.09 26.94 14.54
N GLU A 113 23.55 26.11 15.42
CA GLU A 113 24.08 24.76 15.70
C GLU A 113 24.00 23.86 14.44
N HIS A 114 22.86 23.86 13.75
CA HIS A 114 22.66 23.05 12.55
C HIS A 114 23.58 23.49 11.40
N ILE A 115 23.72 24.80 11.17
CA ILE A 115 24.60 25.36 10.13
C ILE A 115 26.05 24.99 10.42
N THR A 116 26.48 25.09 11.67
CA THR A 116 27.83 24.72 12.11
C THR A 116 28.12 23.23 11.81
N ILE A 117 27.17 22.35 12.14
CA ILE A 117 27.29 20.92 11.87
C ILE A 117 27.34 20.63 10.37
N LEU A 118 26.46 21.25 9.58
CA LEU A 118 26.42 21.08 8.12
C LEU A 118 27.70 21.59 7.46
N LYS A 119 28.28 22.69 7.95
CA LYS A 119 29.57 23.21 7.50
C LYS A 119 30.71 22.24 7.78
N TYR A 120 30.74 21.68 8.99
CA TYR A 120 31.74 20.69 9.36
C TYR A 120 31.59 19.39 8.56
N LEU A 121 30.35 18.93 8.34
CA LEU A 121 30.04 17.78 7.49
C LEU A 121 30.51 18.00 6.04
N LEU A 122 30.19 19.16 5.47
CA LEU A 122 30.59 19.53 4.10
C LEU A 122 32.12 19.56 3.95
N HIS A 123 32.83 20.07 4.97
CA HIS A 123 34.29 20.05 5.01
C HIS A 123 34.84 18.61 5.01
N ARG A 124 34.35 17.74 5.90
CA ARG A 124 34.78 16.34 5.97
C ARG A 124 34.46 15.58 4.68
N TYR A 125 33.29 15.84 4.09
CA TYR A 125 32.93 15.23 2.80
C TYR A 125 33.87 15.68 1.67
N LYS A 126 34.32 16.93 1.70
CA LYS A 126 35.34 17.43 0.77
C LYS A 126 36.67 16.71 0.95
N GLU A 127 37.10 16.43 2.19
CA GLU A 127 38.32 15.66 2.47
C GLU A 127 38.22 14.24 1.90
N VAL A 128 37.08 13.57 2.08
CA VAL A 128 36.82 12.24 1.49
C VAL A 128 36.87 12.29 -0.04
N CYS A 129 36.28 13.32 -0.65
CA CYS A 129 36.34 13.48 -2.11
C CYS A 129 37.78 13.69 -2.59
N VAL A 130 38.56 14.53 -1.92
CA VAL A 130 39.96 14.78 -2.27
C VAL A 130 40.81 13.51 -2.11
N ALA A 131 40.61 12.74 -1.04
CA ALA A 131 41.33 11.50 -0.78
C ALA A 131 41.09 10.43 -1.85
N ASN A 132 39.86 10.37 -2.39
CA ASN A 132 39.46 9.39 -3.41
C ASN A 132 39.58 9.90 -4.85
N HIS A 133 40.11 11.12 -5.06
CA HIS A 133 40.13 11.79 -6.36
C HIS A 133 38.73 11.89 -7.01
N TRP A 134 37.75 12.32 -6.21
CA TRP A 134 36.36 12.55 -6.63
C TRP A 134 36.04 14.03 -6.87
N SER A 135 35.27 14.30 -7.92
CA SER A 135 34.72 15.60 -8.31
C SER A 135 33.21 15.53 -8.14
N ASP A 136 32.73 15.78 -6.92
CA ASP A 136 31.29 15.86 -6.67
C ASP A 136 30.75 17.24 -7.14
N PRO A 137 29.66 17.29 -7.92
CA PRO A 137 29.03 18.53 -8.38
C PRO A 137 28.72 19.57 -7.29
N ILE A 138 28.62 19.16 -6.02
CA ILE A 138 28.45 20.06 -4.87
C ILE A 138 29.66 20.99 -4.70
N PHE A 139 30.87 20.54 -5.06
CA PHE A 139 32.11 21.31 -4.89
C PHE A 139 32.62 21.97 -6.17
N SER A 140 32.17 21.51 -7.34
CA SER A 140 32.72 21.87 -8.65
C SER A 140 32.41 23.31 -9.11
N LYS A 141 31.79 24.15 -8.28
CA LYS A 141 31.16 25.41 -8.71
C LYS A 141 31.90 26.70 -8.36
N SER A 142 33.11 26.61 -7.77
CA SER A 142 33.94 27.80 -7.47
C SER A 142 34.82 28.28 -8.62
N THR A 143 35.08 27.44 -9.62
CA THR A 143 35.86 27.79 -10.82
C THR A 143 35.26 27.10 -12.04
N VAL A 144 34.56 27.85 -12.91
CA VAL A 144 33.94 27.28 -14.12
C VAL A 144 35.05 26.96 -15.13
N GLN A 145 35.33 25.68 -15.36
CA GLN A 145 36.20 25.21 -16.43
C GLN A 145 35.33 24.70 -17.59
N ILE A 146 35.44 25.38 -18.74
CA ILE A 146 34.67 25.06 -19.94
C ILE A 146 35.54 24.26 -20.90
N ASN A 147 34.96 23.21 -21.47
CA ASN A 147 35.51 22.52 -22.62
C ASN A 147 35.40 23.39 -23.87
N GLU A 148 36.35 24.31 -24.06
CA GLU A 148 36.36 25.21 -25.21
C GLU A 148 36.37 24.46 -26.55
N GLY A 149 37.01 23.30 -26.59
CA GLY A 149 37.06 22.46 -27.79
C GLY A 149 35.67 22.03 -28.24
N TYR A 150 34.86 21.51 -27.31
CA TYR A 150 33.49 21.10 -27.56
C TYR A 150 32.58 22.28 -27.92
N VAL A 151 32.66 23.39 -27.20
CA VAL A 151 31.81 24.56 -27.48
C VAL A 151 32.10 25.13 -28.87
N LYS A 152 33.38 25.24 -29.26
CA LYS A 152 33.82 25.72 -30.59
C LYS A 152 33.48 24.78 -31.75
N GLU A 153 32.93 23.59 -31.49
CA GLU A 153 32.37 22.75 -32.55
C GLU A 153 31.08 23.34 -33.14
N PHE A 154 30.41 24.23 -32.39
CA PHE A 154 29.17 24.89 -32.79
C PHE A 154 29.42 26.33 -33.25
N ASP A 155 28.72 26.74 -34.31
CA ASP A 155 28.73 28.13 -34.80
C ASP A 155 27.67 28.97 -34.06
N HIS A 156 26.59 28.31 -33.61
CA HIS A 156 25.45 28.94 -32.95
C HIS A 156 24.78 27.99 -31.95
N ILE A 157 24.45 28.49 -30.76
CA ILE A 157 23.78 27.72 -29.69
C ILE A 157 22.49 28.44 -29.28
N THR A 158 21.35 27.76 -29.38
CA THR A 158 20.05 28.26 -28.91
C THR A 158 19.60 27.48 -27.69
N VAL A 159 19.27 28.18 -26.60
CA VAL A 159 18.87 27.57 -25.32
C VAL A 159 17.43 27.94 -25.00
N HIS A 160 16.55 26.94 -24.91
CA HIS A 160 15.17 27.14 -24.48
C HIS A 160 15.09 27.13 -22.95
N VAL A 161 14.86 28.31 -22.36
CA VAL A 161 14.77 28.49 -20.92
C VAL A 161 13.31 28.43 -20.49
N GLU A 162 12.92 27.26 -19.96
CA GLU A 162 11.62 27.09 -19.29
C GLU A 162 11.76 27.04 -17.78
N GLY A 163 11.27 28.09 -17.12
CA GLY A 163 11.25 28.20 -15.67
C GLY A 163 12.38 29.04 -15.12
N TYR A 164 13.30 28.41 -14.39
CA TYR A 164 14.32 29.06 -13.57
C TYR A 164 15.69 28.43 -13.80
N LEU A 165 16.70 29.24 -14.12
CA LEU A 165 18.10 28.83 -14.17
C LEU A 165 18.78 29.24 -12.87
N SER A 166 19.54 28.33 -12.27
CA SER A 166 20.42 28.62 -11.14
C SER A 166 21.54 29.58 -11.55
N ARG A 167 22.14 30.27 -10.56
CA ARG A 167 23.27 31.19 -10.82
C ARG A 167 24.46 30.49 -11.45
N TYR A 168 24.71 29.26 -11.06
CA TYR A 168 25.78 28.46 -11.67
C TYR A 168 25.50 28.16 -13.14
N GLU A 169 24.31 27.69 -13.48
CA GLU A 169 23.94 27.42 -14.88
C GLU A 169 24.05 28.68 -15.73
N LEU A 170 23.61 29.83 -15.19
CA LEU A 170 23.74 31.10 -15.88
C LEU A 170 25.21 31.48 -16.14
N LYS A 171 26.10 31.33 -15.15
CA LYS A 171 27.55 31.57 -15.33
C LYS A 171 28.19 30.65 -16.38
N VAL A 172 27.77 29.38 -16.43
CA VAL A 172 28.25 28.43 -17.45
C VAL A 172 27.81 28.90 -18.83
N LEU A 173 26.55 29.35 -18.97
CA LEU A 173 26.03 29.89 -20.23
C LEU A 173 26.73 31.20 -20.63
N GLU A 174 26.99 32.12 -19.69
CA GLU A 174 27.76 33.35 -19.95
C GLU A 174 29.17 33.06 -20.46
N ALA A 175 29.85 32.09 -19.85
CA ALA A 175 31.19 31.71 -20.27
C ALA A 175 31.19 30.93 -21.60
N CYS A 176 30.11 30.23 -21.97
CA CYS A 176 29.91 29.72 -23.33
C CYS A 176 29.66 30.85 -24.34
N ALA A 177 28.88 31.86 -23.96
CA ALA A 177 28.54 33.01 -24.80
C ALA A 177 29.76 33.88 -25.19
N ALA A 178 30.85 33.79 -24.42
CA ALA A 178 32.13 34.41 -24.73
C ALA A 178 32.90 33.70 -25.87
N LEU A 179 32.55 32.44 -26.18
CA LEU A 179 33.23 31.62 -27.19
C LEU A 179 32.44 31.48 -28.49
N VAL A 180 31.11 31.37 -28.39
CA VAL A 180 30.19 31.12 -29.49
C VAL A 180 28.94 31.98 -29.32
N THR A 181 28.28 32.32 -30.43
CA THR A 181 27.01 33.06 -30.42
C THR A 181 25.95 32.23 -29.69
N LEU A 182 25.50 32.70 -28.54
CA LEU A 182 24.50 32.03 -27.70
C LEU A 182 23.23 32.86 -27.58
N GLU A 183 22.11 32.28 -28.01
CA GLU A 183 20.77 32.85 -27.91
C GLU A 183 19.91 32.06 -26.92
N CYS A 184 19.03 32.76 -26.22
CA CYS A 184 18.10 32.19 -25.27
C CYS A 184 16.67 32.56 -25.64
N VAL A 185 15.78 31.57 -25.58
CA VAL A 185 14.33 31.75 -25.73
C VAL A 185 13.70 31.65 -24.35
N TYR A 186 13.08 32.73 -23.88
CA TYR A 186 12.50 32.84 -22.55
C TYR A 186 11.06 33.33 -22.58
N HIS A 187 10.22 32.77 -21.71
CA HIS A 187 8.84 33.22 -21.54
C HIS A 187 8.71 34.00 -20.23
N ALA A 188 8.60 35.32 -20.31
CA ALA A 188 8.44 36.19 -19.16
C ALA A 188 6.97 36.23 -18.73
N THR A 189 6.67 35.78 -17.51
CA THR A 189 5.31 35.73 -16.96
C THR A 189 5.25 36.38 -15.59
N ALA A 190 4.05 36.59 -15.06
CA ALA A 190 3.87 37.08 -13.68
C ALA A 190 4.45 36.14 -12.61
N TYR A 191 4.70 34.87 -12.96
CA TYR A 191 4.94 33.81 -12.00
C TYR A 191 6.40 33.35 -11.95
N ASN A 192 7.25 33.80 -12.89
CA ASN A 192 8.68 33.55 -12.90
C ASN A 192 9.50 34.84 -12.77
N ASP A 193 8.94 35.85 -12.09
CA ASP A 193 9.56 37.18 -11.95
C ASP A 193 10.94 37.13 -11.28
N LYS A 194 11.21 36.18 -10.38
CA LYS A 194 12.56 36.00 -9.80
C LYS A 194 13.64 35.76 -10.88
N MET A 195 13.33 34.97 -11.89
CA MET A 195 14.23 34.75 -13.04
C MET A 195 14.28 36.00 -13.93
N SER A 196 13.14 36.68 -14.14
CA SER A 196 13.11 37.94 -14.90
C SER A 196 13.93 39.05 -14.23
N GLN A 197 13.92 39.14 -12.89
CA GLN A 197 14.76 40.06 -12.11
C GLN A 197 16.24 39.76 -12.34
N ARG A 198 16.63 38.48 -12.30
CA ARG A 198 18.00 38.03 -12.56
C ARG A 198 18.47 38.40 -13.98
N LEU A 199 17.61 38.26 -14.99
CA LEU A 199 17.95 38.71 -16.35
C LEU A 199 18.05 40.24 -16.45
N ARG A 200 17.23 40.99 -15.70
CA ARG A 200 17.34 42.45 -15.61
C ARG A 200 18.65 42.92 -14.96
N GLU A 201 19.17 42.18 -13.98
CA GLU A 201 20.50 42.45 -13.40
C GLU A 201 21.63 42.34 -14.44
N LEU A 202 21.44 41.53 -15.50
CA LEU A 202 22.33 41.43 -16.65
C LEU A 202 22.10 42.51 -17.73
N SER A 203 21.31 43.55 -17.42
CA SER A 203 20.92 44.64 -18.33
C SER A 203 19.99 44.24 -19.49
N LEU A 204 19.29 43.11 -19.39
CA LEU A 204 18.24 42.72 -20.35
C LEU A 204 16.88 43.25 -19.88
N ASP A 205 16.25 44.15 -20.66
CA ASP A 205 14.95 44.72 -20.32
C ASP A 205 13.79 43.76 -20.65
N ILE A 206 13.57 42.79 -19.76
CA ILE A 206 12.55 41.76 -19.93
C ILE A 206 11.16 42.30 -19.59
N VAL A 207 10.32 42.43 -20.61
CA VAL A 207 8.91 42.83 -20.50
C VAL A 207 8.05 41.62 -20.12
N GLN A 208 7.27 41.76 -19.05
CA GLN A 208 6.34 40.74 -18.60
C GLN A 208 5.26 40.43 -19.66
N GLY A 209 4.86 39.17 -19.77
CA GLY A 209 3.83 38.70 -20.70
C GLY A 209 4.32 38.55 -22.14
N HIS A 210 5.63 38.56 -22.37
CA HIS A 210 6.23 38.38 -23.69
C HIS A 210 7.11 37.13 -23.74
N ARG A 211 7.12 36.47 -24.91
CA ARG A 211 8.17 35.55 -25.33
C ARG A 211 9.31 36.41 -25.86
N VAL A 212 10.45 36.31 -25.22
CA VAL A 212 11.64 37.12 -25.52
C VAL A 212 12.73 36.20 -26.02
N GLU A 213 13.32 36.55 -27.16
CA GLU A 213 14.55 35.96 -27.66
C GLU A 213 15.67 36.98 -27.44
N PHE A 214 16.75 36.55 -26.80
CA PHE A 214 17.87 37.44 -26.47
C PHE A 214 19.21 36.72 -26.62
N SER A 215 20.25 37.46 -26.98
CA SER A 215 21.61 36.92 -27.02
C SER A 215 22.32 37.16 -25.70
N LEU A 216 22.91 36.12 -25.12
CA LEU A 216 23.83 36.27 -23.98
C LEU A 216 25.20 36.80 -24.43
N SER A 217 25.54 36.70 -25.71
CA SER A 217 26.82 37.20 -26.26
C SER A 217 26.81 38.71 -26.47
N THR A 218 25.70 39.29 -26.94
CA THR A 218 25.58 40.75 -27.17
C THR A 218 24.78 41.47 -26.09
N LEU A 219 24.05 40.74 -25.24
CA LEU A 219 23.10 41.28 -24.26
C LEU A 219 21.98 42.13 -24.89
N GLU A 220 21.59 41.77 -26.11
CA GLU A 220 20.49 42.41 -26.85
C GLU A 220 19.29 41.48 -27.01
N ILE A 221 18.09 42.06 -27.02
CA ILE A 221 16.84 41.36 -27.30
C ILE A 221 16.63 41.37 -28.83
N SER A 222 16.61 40.18 -29.44
CA SER A 222 16.39 40.00 -30.87
C SER A 222 14.90 40.06 -31.24
N GLU A 223 14.05 39.46 -30.42
CA GLU A 223 12.60 39.42 -30.66
C GLU A 223 11.80 39.48 -29.35
N SER A 224 10.65 40.15 -29.35
CA SER A 224 9.72 40.19 -28.22
C SER A 224 8.29 40.10 -28.73
N ILE A 225 7.62 38.98 -28.44
CA ILE A 225 6.27 38.66 -28.91
C ILE A 225 5.33 38.57 -27.71
N ALA A 226 4.22 39.30 -27.72
CA ALA A 226 3.20 39.20 -26.67
C ALA A 226 2.60 37.79 -26.60
N ILE A 227 2.52 37.23 -25.40
CA ILE A 227 1.88 35.93 -25.15
C ILE A 227 0.37 36.12 -25.09
N ASP A 228 -0.35 35.37 -25.91
CA ASP A 228 -1.81 35.35 -25.92
C ASP A 228 -2.38 34.94 -24.54
N LYS A 229 -3.50 35.55 -24.15
CA LYS A 229 -4.20 35.19 -22.91
C LYS A 229 -4.98 33.88 -23.06
N LEU A 230 -5.03 33.11 -21.98
CA LEU A 230 -5.85 31.91 -21.76
C LEU A 230 -7.16 31.93 -22.55
N ARG A 231 -7.30 31.02 -23.52
CA ARG A 231 -8.54 30.82 -24.28
C ARG A 231 -9.14 29.48 -23.85
N HIS A 232 -10.41 29.48 -23.45
CA HIS A 232 -11.21 28.26 -23.20
C HIS A 232 -10.67 27.27 -22.15
N VAL A 233 -10.65 27.71 -20.88
CA VAL A 233 -10.44 26.81 -19.72
C VAL A 233 -11.77 26.51 -19.04
N GLN A 234 -12.05 25.24 -18.82
CA GLN A 234 -13.21 24.78 -18.05
C GLN A 234 -12.74 23.98 -16.84
N CYS A 235 -13.38 24.17 -15.69
CA CYS A 235 -13.13 23.38 -14.49
C CYS A 235 -14.42 22.73 -13.98
N GLU A 236 -14.42 21.40 -13.88
CA GLU A 236 -15.53 20.61 -13.33
C GLU A 236 -15.20 20.10 -11.93
N VAL A 237 -16.19 20.16 -11.03
CA VAL A 237 -16.08 19.73 -9.63
C VAL A 237 -16.73 18.36 -9.43
N PHE A 238 -16.03 17.48 -8.72
CA PHE A 238 -16.43 16.11 -8.44
C PHE A 238 -16.55 15.85 -6.93
N SER A 239 -17.44 14.94 -6.54
CA SER A 239 -17.55 14.49 -5.14
C SER A 239 -16.48 13.46 -4.75
N ASN A 240 -15.95 12.73 -5.73
CA ASN A 240 -14.99 11.63 -5.53
C ASN A 240 -13.89 11.68 -6.61
N ARG A 241 -12.66 11.39 -6.18
CA ARG A 241 -11.46 11.28 -7.02
C ARG A 241 -11.65 10.33 -8.21
N LEU A 242 -12.29 9.18 -8.01
CA LEU A 242 -12.47 8.16 -9.05
C LEU A 242 -13.30 8.66 -10.24
N LEU A 243 -14.30 9.51 -10.02
CA LEU A 243 -15.20 9.99 -11.08
C LEU A 243 -14.46 10.83 -12.14
N GLN A 244 -13.30 11.38 -11.80
CA GLN A 244 -12.44 12.10 -12.74
C GLN A 244 -11.94 11.20 -13.88
N VAL A 245 -11.89 9.86 -13.71
CA VAL A 245 -11.55 8.92 -14.80
C VAL A 245 -12.58 9.01 -15.94
N GLY A 246 -13.87 9.07 -15.60
CA GLY A 246 -14.95 9.19 -16.56
C GLY A 246 -14.92 10.56 -17.25
N PHE A 247 -14.55 11.61 -16.53
CA PHE A 247 -14.27 12.94 -17.09
C PHE A 247 -13.13 12.89 -18.11
N VAL A 248 -11.99 12.26 -17.78
CA VAL A 248 -10.86 12.11 -18.71
C VAL A 248 -11.32 11.41 -20.00
N LYS A 249 -12.00 10.27 -19.89
CA LYS A 249 -12.52 9.53 -21.07
C LYS A 249 -13.46 10.41 -21.91
N ALA A 250 -14.39 11.12 -21.28
CA ALA A 250 -15.37 11.96 -21.97
C ALA A 250 -14.72 13.16 -22.66
N LYS A 251 -13.76 13.84 -22.01
CA LYS A 251 -13.06 14.99 -22.57
C LYS A 251 -12.12 14.59 -23.69
N ILE A 252 -11.44 13.44 -23.60
CA ILE A 252 -10.68 12.86 -24.71
C ILE A 252 -11.62 12.65 -25.91
N ALA A 253 -12.75 11.95 -25.72
CA ALA A 253 -13.70 11.69 -26.80
C ALA A 253 -14.24 13.00 -27.41
N GLN A 254 -14.55 13.99 -26.58
CA GLN A 254 -14.99 15.31 -27.01
C GLN A 254 -13.93 16.01 -27.87
N MET A 255 -12.67 16.06 -27.41
CA MET A 255 -11.56 16.71 -28.11
C MET A 255 -11.28 16.05 -29.47
N VAL A 256 -11.25 14.72 -29.51
CA VAL A 256 -11.03 13.95 -30.75
C VAL A 256 -12.19 14.12 -31.73
N ASN A 257 -13.43 14.11 -31.25
CA ASN A 257 -14.61 14.36 -32.10
C ASN A 257 -14.65 15.81 -32.65
N GLN A 258 -14.00 16.76 -31.98
CA GLN A 258 -13.80 18.14 -32.45
C GLN A 258 -12.59 18.29 -33.40
N GLY A 259 -11.98 17.17 -33.82
CA GLY A 259 -10.90 17.13 -34.80
C GLY A 259 -9.50 17.37 -34.24
N ILE A 260 -9.29 17.32 -32.92
CA ILE A 260 -7.93 17.35 -32.34
C ILE A 260 -7.26 16.00 -32.60
N ASP A 261 -6.03 16.00 -33.11
CA ASP A 261 -5.23 14.78 -33.23
C ASP A 261 -5.02 14.16 -31.83
N PRO A 262 -5.36 12.88 -31.61
CA PRO A 262 -5.09 12.20 -30.33
C PRO A 262 -3.65 12.36 -29.82
N ARG A 263 -2.64 12.47 -30.70
CA ARG A 263 -1.23 12.70 -30.33
C ARG A 263 -0.97 14.09 -29.76
N ALA A 264 -1.83 15.05 -30.07
CA ALA A 264 -1.79 16.42 -29.55
C ALA A 264 -2.62 16.59 -28.27
N VAL A 265 -3.14 15.50 -27.70
CA VAL A 265 -3.88 15.50 -26.42
C VAL A 265 -2.99 14.95 -25.30
N VAL A 266 -2.96 15.67 -24.17
CA VAL A 266 -2.25 15.25 -22.95
C VAL A 266 -3.20 15.21 -21.75
N VAL A 267 -3.03 14.17 -20.92
CA VAL A 267 -3.62 14.07 -19.59
C VAL A 267 -2.52 14.33 -18.57
N VAL A 268 -2.62 15.45 -17.86
CA VAL A 268 -1.67 15.82 -16.81
C VAL A 268 -2.17 15.31 -15.47
N VAL A 269 -1.34 14.50 -14.82
CA VAL A 269 -1.57 13.94 -13.48
C VAL A 269 -0.63 14.63 -12.49
N PRO A 270 -1.11 15.58 -11.66
CA PRO A 270 -0.26 16.23 -10.65
C PRO A 270 0.24 15.25 -9.58
N ASP A 271 -0.52 14.19 -9.32
CA ASP A 271 -0.14 13.02 -8.53
C ASP A 271 -0.10 11.79 -9.44
N GLU A 272 1.09 11.22 -9.63
CA GLU A 272 1.31 10.06 -10.52
C GLU A 272 0.51 8.83 -10.07
N GLN A 273 0.12 8.72 -8.79
CA GLN A 273 -0.73 7.62 -8.33
C GLN A 273 -2.09 7.60 -9.02
N PHE A 274 -2.57 8.73 -9.56
CA PHE A 274 -3.81 8.77 -10.33
C PHE A 274 -3.72 7.92 -11.63
N ALA A 275 -2.51 7.72 -12.17
CA ALA A 275 -2.30 6.85 -13.31
C ALA A 275 -2.79 5.41 -13.06
N ASN A 276 -2.73 4.93 -11.81
CA ASN A 276 -3.24 3.61 -11.45
C ASN A 276 -4.74 3.48 -11.70
N TYR A 277 -5.52 4.54 -11.39
CA TYR A 277 -6.94 4.57 -11.72
C TYR A 277 -7.15 4.57 -13.24
N LEU A 278 -6.43 5.40 -13.98
CA LEU A 278 -6.55 5.45 -15.44
C LEU A 278 -6.23 4.09 -16.09
N ARG A 279 -5.17 3.41 -15.65
CA ARG A 279 -4.77 2.08 -16.14
C ARG A 279 -5.87 1.04 -15.92
N LEU A 280 -6.50 1.02 -14.74
CA LEU A 280 -7.58 0.08 -14.42
C LEU A 280 -8.80 0.20 -15.35
N PHE A 281 -9.00 1.37 -15.96
CA PHE A 281 -10.12 1.64 -16.86
C PHE A 281 -9.68 1.89 -18.31
N ASP A 282 -8.43 1.63 -18.69
CA ASP A 282 -7.95 1.77 -20.07
C ASP A 282 -8.16 0.48 -20.89
N ASP A 283 -9.42 0.05 -21.01
CA ASP A 283 -9.81 -1.22 -21.63
C ASP A 283 -9.39 -1.36 -23.11
N VAL A 284 -9.10 -0.23 -23.77
CA VAL A 284 -8.81 -0.15 -25.21
C VAL A 284 -7.34 0.27 -25.46
N SER A 285 -6.54 0.44 -24.40
CA SER A 285 -5.13 0.86 -24.48
C SER A 285 -4.92 2.15 -25.28
N ASN A 286 -5.78 3.15 -25.04
CA ASN A 286 -5.69 4.45 -25.71
C ASN A 286 -4.68 5.40 -25.07
N LEU A 287 -4.29 5.13 -23.82
CA LEU A 287 -3.39 5.96 -23.04
C LEU A 287 -1.96 5.42 -23.10
N ASN A 288 -0.99 6.33 -23.13
CA ASN A 288 0.43 6.05 -22.97
C ASN A 288 0.92 6.72 -21.71
N PHE A 289 1.40 5.93 -20.74
CA PHE A 289 1.78 6.43 -19.44
C PHE A 289 3.28 6.71 -19.37
N ALA A 290 3.61 8.00 -19.34
CA ALA A 290 4.98 8.49 -19.35
C ALA A 290 5.84 8.04 -18.16
N MET A 291 5.21 7.75 -17.02
CA MET A 291 5.86 7.36 -15.76
C MET A 291 6.09 5.84 -15.61
N GLY A 292 5.68 5.04 -16.60
CA GLY A 292 5.86 3.58 -16.55
C GLY A 292 5.03 2.87 -15.47
N THR A 293 5.29 1.59 -15.26
CA THR A 293 4.69 0.78 -14.18
C THR A 293 5.70 0.58 -13.05
N SER A 294 5.24 0.70 -11.80
CA SER A 294 6.11 0.50 -10.63
C SER A 294 6.55 -0.95 -10.49
N MET A 295 7.85 -1.16 -10.21
CA MET A 295 8.38 -2.46 -9.84
C MET A 295 7.81 -3.01 -8.52
N GLY A 296 7.16 -2.17 -7.69
CA GLY A 296 6.64 -2.58 -6.39
C GLY A 296 5.51 -3.60 -6.42
N ASP A 297 4.82 -3.72 -7.55
CA ASP A 297 3.75 -4.70 -7.75
C ASP A 297 4.21 -5.96 -8.48
N GLU A 298 5.48 -6.03 -8.88
CA GLU A 298 6.04 -7.19 -9.55
C GLU A 298 6.13 -8.42 -8.62
N PRO A 299 5.93 -9.65 -9.14
CA PRO A 299 5.97 -10.87 -8.34
C PRO A 299 7.26 -11.04 -7.54
N ILE A 300 8.40 -10.58 -8.06
CA ILE A 300 9.70 -10.67 -7.38
C ILE A 300 9.70 -9.92 -6.04
N ILE A 301 9.17 -8.69 -6.02
CA ILE A 301 9.09 -7.87 -4.81
C ILE A 301 8.11 -8.49 -3.81
N LYS A 302 6.92 -8.88 -4.28
CA LYS A 302 5.90 -9.51 -3.41
C LYS A 302 6.37 -10.83 -2.80
N THR A 303 7.16 -11.61 -3.55
CA THR A 303 7.73 -12.88 -3.09
C THR A 303 8.71 -12.65 -1.96
N ILE A 304 9.62 -11.68 -2.10
CA ILE A 304 10.58 -11.36 -1.04
C ILE A 304 9.90 -10.74 0.18
N GLU A 305 8.98 -9.78 0.00
CA GLU A 305 8.22 -9.20 1.10
C GLU A 305 7.44 -10.30 1.89
N ALA A 306 6.88 -11.30 1.20
CA ALA A 306 6.21 -12.43 1.85
C ALA A 306 7.16 -13.34 2.63
N ILE A 307 8.35 -13.64 2.08
CA ILE A 307 9.37 -14.44 2.77
C ILE A 307 9.89 -13.69 4.00
N GLU A 308 10.18 -12.38 3.88
CA GLU A 308 10.63 -11.55 5.00
C GLU A 308 9.64 -11.60 6.17
N LEU A 309 8.35 -11.37 5.91
CA LEU A 309 7.31 -11.42 6.94
C LEU A 309 7.20 -12.80 7.60
N PHE A 310 7.37 -13.87 6.83
CA PHE A 310 7.38 -15.24 7.36
C PHE A 310 8.59 -15.55 8.24
N LEU A 311 9.77 -15.02 7.90
CA LEU A 311 10.98 -15.23 8.69
C LEU A 311 11.01 -14.35 9.94
N ASP A 312 10.47 -13.13 9.87
CA ASP A 312 10.40 -12.20 10.99
C ASP A 312 9.33 -12.57 12.01
N GLU A 313 8.19 -13.08 11.56
CA GLU A 313 7.06 -13.39 12.42
C GLU A 313 6.48 -14.77 12.09
N ASN A 314 6.64 -15.70 13.04
CA ASN A 314 6.13 -17.06 12.96
C ASN A 314 4.62 -17.11 13.22
N SER A 315 3.86 -16.62 12.24
CA SER A 315 2.40 -16.53 12.28
C SER A 315 1.74 -17.53 11.32
N VAL A 316 0.50 -17.93 11.61
CA VAL A 316 -0.32 -18.77 10.72
C VAL A 316 -0.62 -18.02 9.42
N GLU A 317 -0.83 -16.70 9.52
CA GLU A 317 -1.04 -15.85 8.35
C GLU A 317 0.20 -15.83 7.43
N ASN A 318 1.38 -15.61 8.00
CA ASN A 318 2.61 -15.53 7.20
C ASN A 318 3.02 -16.88 6.62
N LYS A 319 2.74 -17.99 7.31
CA LYS A 319 2.84 -19.35 6.75
C LYS A 319 1.96 -19.52 5.51
N ALA A 320 0.75 -18.97 5.53
CA ALA A 320 -0.16 -19.03 4.38
C ALA A 320 0.33 -18.15 3.22
N ARG A 321 0.97 -17.00 3.50
CA ARG A 321 1.54 -16.11 2.47
C ARG A 321 2.61 -16.80 1.63
N VAL A 322 3.45 -17.62 2.26
CA VAL A 322 4.53 -18.36 1.56
C VAL A 322 4.09 -19.71 0.98
N SER A 323 2.82 -20.11 1.15
CA SER A 323 2.32 -21.44 0.73
C SER A 323 2.45 -21.74 -0.77
N LYS A 324 2.53 -20.70 -1.60
CA LYS A 324 2.66 -20.80 -3.06
C LYS A 324 4.09 -20.54 -3.55
N ILE A 325 5.03 -20.30 -2.64
CA ILE A 325 6.44 -20.04 -2.94
C ILE A 325 7.20 -21.37 -2.89
N SER A 326 8.24 -21.52 -3.72
CA SER A 326 9.11 -22.70 -3.72
C SER A 326 9.73 -22.93 -2.34
N SER A 327 9.66 -24.17 -1.84
CA SER A 327 10.30 -24.58 -0.59
C SER A 327 11.81 -24.30 -0.62
N ASP A 328 12.45 -24.55 -1.76
CA ASP A 328 13.89 -24.44 -1.92
C ASP A 328 14.35 -22.99 -1.77
N LEU A 329 13.57 -22.04 -2.31
CA LEU A 329 13.82 -20.61 -2.16
C LEU A 329 13.68 -20.18 -0.69
N ILE A 330 12.63 -20.64 0.00
CA ILE A 330 12.40 -20.29 1.41
C ILE A 330 13.54 -20.82 2.29
N GLU A 331 13.96 -22.07 2.07
CA GLU A 331 15.07 -22.69 2.81
C GLU A 331 16.40 -21.97 2.53
N TRP A 332 16.65 -21.60 1.28
CA TRP A 332 17.85 -20.85 0.90
C TRP A 332 17.87 -19.47 1.57
N VAL A 333 16.77 -18.69 1.49
CA VAL A 333 16.71 -17.36 2.12
C VAL A 333 16.86 -17.51 3.63
N LYS A 334 16.19 -18.48 4.26
CA LYS A 334 16.29 -18.75 5.69
C LYS A 334 17.73 -19.05 6.14
N ALA A 335 18.50 -19.77 5.34
CA ALA A 335 19.90 -20.11 5.65
C ALA A 335 20.81 -18.87 5.68
N HIS A 336 20.56 -17.89 4.82
CA HIS A 336 21.37 -16.68 4.68
C HIS A 336 20.77 -15.47 5.43
N TYR A 337 19.51 -15.52 5.87
CA TYR A 337 18.78 -14.34 6.36
C TYR A 337 19.48 -13.56 7.48
N TYR A 338 20.06 -14.28 8.44
CA TYR A 338 20.78 -13.70 9.58
C TYR A 338 22.31 -13.84 9.48
N SER A 339 22.83 -14.28 8.33
CA SER A 339 24.28 -14.31 8.11
C SER A 339 24.81 -12.91 7.80
N PRO A 340 26.12 -12.66 8.01
CA PRO A 340 26.76 -11.47 7.47
C PRO A 340 26.53 -11.38 5.96
N PHE A 341 26.29 -10.17 5.46
CA PHE A 341 26.04 -9.94 4.04
C PHE A 341 27.28 -10.26 3.18
N GLU A 342 27.11 -11.18 2.21
CA GLU A 342 28.04 -11.37 1.10
C GLU A 342 27.34 -11.02 -0.22
N TYR A 343 28.04 -10.30 -1.11
CA TYR A 343 27.48 -9.90 -2.41
C TYR A 343 27.11 -11.11 -3.29
N ALA A 344 27.88 -12.20 -3.19
CA ALA A 344 27.63 -13.44 -3.95
C ALA A 344 26.26 -14.06 -3.61
N ASP A 345 25.84 -13.96 -2.34
CA ASP A 345 24.53 -14.46 -1.91
C ASP A 345 23.40 -13.65 -2.56
N LEU A 346 23.55 -12.32 -2.64
CA LEU A 346 22.54 -11.46 -3.27
C LEU A 346 22.44 -11.72 -4.79
N GLU A 347 23.57 -11.96 -5.44
CA GLU A 347 23.63 -12.33 -6.86
C GLU A 347 22.94 -13.68 -7.11
N GLN A 348 23.19 -14.66 -6.24
CA GLN A 348 22.51 -15.95 -6.31
C GLN A 348 20.99 -15.81 -6.11
N LEU A 349 20.55 -15.04 -5.12
CA LEU A 349 19.13 -14.76 -4.87
C LEU A 349 18.45 -14.13 -6.08
N CYS A 350 19.06 -13.11 -6.68
CA CYS A 350 18.52 -12.43 -7.87
C CYS A 350 18.40 -13.39 -9.06
N THR A 351 19.36 -14.31 -9.21
CA THR A 351 19.33 -15.33 -10.26
C THR A 351 18.15 -16.29 -10.07
N ILE A 352 17.99 -16.85 -8.87
CA ILE A 352 16.89 -17.77 -8.53
C ILE A 352 15.52 -17.10 -8.77
N LEU A 353 15.37 -15.85 -8.34
CA LEU A 353 14.12 -15.11 -8.53
C LEU A 353 13.84 -14.79 -10.00
N SER A 354 14.88 -14.54 -10.80
CA SER A 354 14.76 -14.18 -12.22
C SER A 354 14.38 -15.36 -13.10
N GLU A 355 14.66 -16.60 -12.70
CA GLU A 355 14.27 -17.81 -13.45
C GLU A 355 12.74 -17.95 -13.63
N GLY A 356 11.96 -17.42 -12.69
CA GLY A 356 10.50 -17.45 -12.71
C GLY A 356 9.83 -16.29 -13.48
N ILE A 357 10.59 -15.34 -14.01
CA ILE A 357 10.06 -14.10 -14.58
C ILE A 357 9.97 -14.21 -16.11
N SER A 358 8.80 -13.90 -16.66
CA SER A 358 8.59 -13.87 -18.13
C SER A 358 8.97 -12.53 -18.78
N ASN A 359 8.96 -11.43 -18.02
CA ASN A 359 9.29 -10.10 -18.53
C ASN A 359 10.81 -9.85 -18.50
N GLU A 360 11.43 -9.68 -19.67
CA GLU A 360 12.88 -9.43 -19.79
C GLU A 360 13.30 -8.05 -19.27
N ASP A 361 12.43 -7.04 -19.33
CA ASP A 361 12.73 -5.69 -18.82
C ASP A 361 12.87 -5.70 -17.29
N VAL A 362 12.02 -6.49 -16.61
CA VAL A 362 12.10 -6.68 -15.15
C VAL A 362 13.44 -7.31 -14.77
N LYS A 363 13.91 -8.32 -15.52
CA LYS A 363 15.22 -8.94 -15.28
C LYS A 363 16.35 -7.94 -15.49
N ALA A 364 16.30 -7.19 -16.60
CA ALA A 364 17.32 -6.19 -16.91
C ALA A 364 17.44 -5.16 -15.78
N ILE A 365 16.32 -4.64 -15.27
CA ILE A 365 16.31 -3.68 -14.16
C ILE A 365 16.91 -4.28 -12.89
N VAL A 366 16.56 -5.52 -12.53
CA VAL A 366 17.10 -6.19 -11.33
C VAL A 366 18.61 -6.37 -11.43
N PHE A 367 19.13 -6.82 -12.58
CA PHE A 367 20.57 -7.01 -12.78
C PHE A 367 21.33 -5.69 -12.94
N GLU A 368 20.72 -4.66 -13.52
CA GLU A 368 21.26 -3.30 -13.55
C GLU A 368 21.43 -2.77 -12.12
N GLU A 369 20.38 -2.85 -11.30
CA GLU A 369 20.44 -2.45 -9.89
C GLU A 369 21.44 -3.29 -9.09
N LEU A 370 21.58 -4.59 -9.40
CA LEU A 370 22.56 -5.45 -8.74
C LEU A 370 23.99 -4.96 -9.01
N ASN A 371 24.28 -4.59 -10.26
CA ASN A 371 25.58 -4.02 -10.63
C ASN A 371 25.83 -2.67 -9.94
N HIS A 372 24.81 -1.81 -9.86
CA HIS A 372 24.90 -0.55 -9.10
C HIS A 372 25.06 -0.78 -7.58
N PHE A 373 24.54 -1.89 -7.05
CA PHE A 373 24.65 -2.23 -5.64
C PHE A 373 26.05 -2.77 -5.26
N LYS A 374 26.83 -3.25 -6.23
CA LYS A 374 28.15 -3.86 -6.01
C LYS A 374 29.14 -2.98 -5.23
N PRO A 375 29.32 -1.67 -5.50
CA PRO A 375 30.22 -0.82 -4.73
C PRO A 375 29.82 -0.68 -3.26
N LEU A 376 28.51 -0.74 -2.95
CA LEU A 376 27.99 -0.65 -1.59
C LEU A 376 28.33 -1.87 -0.74
N SER A 377 28.74 -2.98 -1.35
CA SER A 377 29.00 -4.22 -0.63
C SER A 377 30.13 -4.09 0.39
N GLN A 378 31.13 -3.25 0.09
CA GLN A 378 32.27 -3.01 1.00
C GLN A 378 31.84 -2.27 2.26
N ALA A 379 30.95 -1.29 2.13
CA ALA A 379 30.43 -0.54 3.28
C ALA A 379 29.41 -1.35 4.10
N LEU A 380 28.73 -2.29 3.46
CA LEU A 380 27.77 -3.20 4.08
C LEU A 380 28.42 -4.44 4.71
N GLY A 381 29.75 -4.56 4.70
CA GLY A 381 30.51 -5.74 5.14
C GLY A 381 30.38 -6.14 6.63
N GLY A 382 29.55 -5.43 7.41
CA GLY A 382 29.21 -5.78 8.79
C GLY A 382 27.70 -5.81 9.07
N VAL A 383 26.87 -5.74 8.03
CA VAL A 383 25.42 -5.72 8.11
C VAL A 383 24.87 -7.12 7.81
N ASP A 384 23.78 -7.50 8.47
CA ASP A 384 23.11 -8.79 8.20
C ASP A 384 22.53 -8.81 6.77
N PHE A 385 22.56 -9.98 6.13
CA PHE A 385 22.03 -10.19 4.79
C PHE A 385 20.59 -9.72 4.64
N LYS A 386 19.72 -10.00 5.62
CA LYS A 386 18.34 -9.46 5.70
C LYS A 386 18.29 -7.98 5.36
N ALA A 387 19.16 -7.21 6.00
CA ALA A 387 19.05 -5.77 5.99
C ALA A 387 19.62 -5.23 4.65
N ALA A 388 20.73 -5.79 4.16
CA ALA A 388 21.24 -5.51 2.81
C ALA A 388 20.22 -5.87 1.71
N MET A 389 19.58 -7.05 1.81
CA MET A 389 18.51 -7.50 0.92
C MET A 389 17.34 -6.51 0.90
N ARG A 390 16.92 -6.03 2.07
CA ARG A 390 15.84 -5.03 2.18
C ARG A 390 16.19 -3.70 1.52
N ILE A 391 17.44 -3.22 1.65
CA ILE A 391 17.89 -2.02 0.91
C ILE A 391 17.81 -2.27 -0.59
N PHE A 392 18.37 -3.39 -1.05
CA PHE A 392 18.41 -3.74 -2.46
C PHE A 392 17.00 -3.76 -3.07
N PHE A 393 16.06 -4.52 -2.49
CA PHE A 393 14.71 -4.61 -3.03
C PHE A 393 13.91 -3.32 -2.88
N ASN A 394 14.21 -2.46 -1.90
CA ASN A 394 13.64 -1.10 -1.85
C ASN A 394 14.11 -0.23 -3.02
N ARG A 395 15.38 -0.36 -3.47
CA ARG A 395 15.86 0.32 -4.68
C ARG A 395 15.17 -0.21 -5.92
N VAL A 396 15.10 -1.54 -6.07
CA VAL A 396 14.39 -2.19 -7.18
C VAL A 396 12.93 -1.72 -7.22
N LYS A 397 12.23 -1.68 -6.07
CA LYS A 397 10.86 -1.19 -5.93
C LYS A 397 10.67 0.27 -6.36
N SER A 398 11.70 1.11 -6.22
CA SER A 398 11.67 2.52 -6.63
C SER A 398 11.86 2.73 -8.13
N ARG A 399 12.24 1.69 -8.88
CA ARG A 399 12.37 1.73 -10.35
C ARG A 399 10.98 1.59 -11.00
N SER A 400 10.90 2.06 -12.23
CA SER A 400 9.73 1.93 -13.09
C SER A 400 10.13 1.17 -14.36
N ILE A 401 9.15 0.46 -14.94
CA ILE A 401 9.26 -0.22 -16.23
C ILE A 401 8.59 0.67 -17.27
N ASP A 402 9.27 0.95 -18.36
CA ASP A 402 8.74 1.79 -19.43
C ASP A 402 7.47 1.18 -20.05
N ASP A 403 6.49 2.04 -20.34
CA ASP A 403 5.25 1.62 -21.01
C ASP A 403 5.44 1.58 -22.53
N VAL A 404 5.89 0.45 -23.06
CA VAL A 404 6.20 0.27 -24.49
C VAL A 404 4.93 -0.03 -25.32
N GLY A 405 3.81 -0.35 -24.67
CA GLY A 405 2.53 -0.71 -25.33
C GLY A 405 1.57 0.46 -25.57
N GLY A 406 1.93 1.68 -25.14
CA GLY A 406 1.01 2.80 -24.94
C GLY A 406 0.24 3.30 -26.18
N GLY A 407 -0.95 3.84 -25.92
CA GLY A 407 -1.83 4.45 -26.92
C GLY A 407 -1.38 5.84 -27.41
N LYS A 408 -2.22 6.49 -28.25
CA LYS A 408 -1.84 7.77 -28.89
C LYS A 408 -1.86 8.97 -27.95
N ILE A 409 -2.63 8.91 -26.86
CA ILE A 409 -2.82 10.02 -25.93
C ILE A 409 -1.84 9.85 -24.77
N THR A 410 -1.06 10.88 -24.44
CA THR A 410 -0.04 10.75 -23.41
C THR A 410 -0.57 11.18 -22.04
N VAL A 411 -0.30 10.37 -21.01
CA VAL A 411 -0.53 10.68 -19.60
C VAL A 411 0.84 10.99 -18.98
N MET A 412 1.02 12.14 -18.34
CA MET A 412 2.32 12.55 -17.78
C MET A 412 2.21 13.52 -16.60
N GLY A 413 3.29 13.68 -15.84
CA GLY A 413 3.40 14.70 -14.81
C GLY A 413 3.60 16.11 -15.40
N LEU A 414 3.38 17.15 -14.59
CA LEU A 414 3.53 18.54 -15.03
C LEU A 414 4.95 18.87 -15.53
N LEU A 415 5.99 18.41 -14.84
CA LEU A 415 7.38 18.76 -15.16
C LEU A 415 7.85 18.19 -16.51
N GLU A 416 7.19 17.14 -16.99
CA GLU A 416 7.46 16.52 -18.28
C GLU A 416 6.86 17.31 -19.44
N THR A 417 5.83 18.12 -19.18
CA THR A 417 5.20 18.99 -20.20
C THR A 417 6.07 20.19 -20.59
N ARG A 418 7.19 20.42 -19.90
CA ARG A 418 8.11 21.54 -20.17
C ARG A 418 8.69 21.46 -21.58
N GLY A 419 8.57 22.55 -22.32
CA GLY A 419 9.00 22.70 -23.71
C GLY A 419 8.02 22.13 -24.73
N MET A 420 6.90 21.57 -24.29
CA MET A 420 5.91 20.95 -25.18
C MET A 420 4.72 21.89 -25.44
N SER A 421 4.03 21.63 -26.54
CA SER A 421 2.75 22.25 -26.88
C SER A 421 1.75 21.15 -27.24
N PHE A 422 0.52 21.29 -26.74
CA PHE A 422 -0.56 20.34 -26.94
C PHE A 422 -1.80 21.12 -27.33
N GLU A 423 -2.60 20.61 -28.25
CA GLU A 423 -3.87 21.24 -28.62
C GLU A 423 -4.95 20.99 -27.57
N GLY A 424 -4.96 19.80 -26.97
CA GLY A 424 -5.89 19.40 -25.92
C GLY A 424 -5.17 19.09 -24.61
N VAL A 425 -5.53 19.79 -23.53
CA VAL A 425 -4.97 19.55 -22.19
C VAL A 425 -6.09 19.17 -21.24
N ILE A 426 -5.92 18.04 -20.57
CA ILE A 426 -6.81 17.58 -19.50
C ILE A 426 -5.99 17.51 -18.22
N VAL A 427 -6.45 18.15 -17.14
CA VAL A 427 -5.79 18.10 -15.83
C VAL A 427 -6.73 17.51 -14.80
N VAL A 428 -6.26 16.54 -14.04
CA VAL A 428 -6.99 15.92 -12.93
C VAL A 428 -6.39 16.33 -11.59
N ASP A 429 -7.08 16.05 -10.48
CA ASP A 429 -6.59 16.29 -9.13
C ASP A 429 -6.09 17.74 -8.91
N PHE A 430 -6.78 18.72 -9.49
CA PHE A 430 -6.42 20.13 -9.34
C PHE A 430 -6.89 20.70 -7.98
N ASN A 431 -6.35 20.13 -6.91
CA ASN A 431 -6.77 20.27 -5.53
C ASN A 431 -5.62 20.74 -4.62
N GLU A 432 -5.93 21.37 -3.49
CA GLU A 432 -4.90 21.67 -2.49
C GLU A 432 -4.20 20.37 -2.02
N GLY A 433 -2.89 20.45 -1.82
CA GLY A 433 -2.04 19.29 -1.51
C GLY A 433 -1.40 18.64 -2.75
N TYR A 434 -2.13 18.58 -3.87
CA TYR A 434 -1.59 18.13 -5.16
C TYR A 434 -1.10 19.31 -6.02
N VAL A 435 -1.89 20.39 -6.06
CA VAL A 435 -1.61 21.64 -6.75
C VAL A 435 -1.89 22.82 -5.80
N PRO A 436 -0.88 23.59 -5.37
CA PRO A 436 0.53 23.35 -5.59
C PRO A 436 1.02 22.10 -4.86
N HIS A 437 2.03 21.44 -5.44
CA HIS A 437 2.69 20.32 -4.80
C HIS A 437 3.63 20.85 -3.71
N ARG A 438 3.36 20.49 -2.46
CA ARG A 438 4.17 20.96 -1.33
C ARG A 438 5.42 20.09 -1.18
N SER A 439 6.56 20.64 -1.56
CA SER A 439 7.86 20.01 -1.33
C SER A 439 8.20 20.08 0.17
N GLN A 440 8.26 18.94 0.87
CA GLN A 440 8.67 18.84 2.29
C GLN A 440 10.17 19.14 2.53
N LYS A 441 10.81 19.99 1.71
CA LYS A 441 12.27 20.17 1.64
C LYS A 441 12.83 21.27 2.56
N ASP A 442 12.15 21.60 3.65
CA ASP A 442 12.55 22.70 4.54
C ASP A 442 12.88 22.20 5.96
N LEU A 443 13.70 21.15 6.04
CA LEU A 443 14.20 20.61 7.31
C LEU A 443 15.27 21.51 7.96
N PHE A 444 16.09 22.20 7.16
CA PHE A 444 17.29 22.88 7.66
C PHE A 444 17.18 24.38 7.83
N LEU A 445 16.27 25.06 7.11
CA LEU A 445 16.13 26.52 7.13
C LEU A 445 14.67 26.95 7.00
N ASN A 446 14.28 27.99 7.75
CA ASN A 446 13.00 28.65 7.58
C ASN A 446 12.96 29.52 6.29
N THR A 447 11.77 29.98 5.90
CA THR A 447 11.58 30.79 4.68
C THR A 447 12.28 32.16 4.75
N GLN A 448 12.44 32.75 5.93
CA GLN A 448 13.08 34.06 6.09
C GLN A 448 14.59 33.99 5.86
N THR A 449 15.26 33.03 6.51
CA THR A 449 16.70 32.77 6.34
C THR A 449 17.03 32.43 4.89
N ARG A 450 16.19 31.61 4.23
CA ARG A 450 16.30 31.35 2.78
C ARG A 450 16.24 32.64 1.95
N LYS A 451 15.30 33.54 2.25
CA LYS A 451 15.14 34.79 1.50
C LYS A 451 16.35 35.73 1.65
N ILE A 452 16.94 35.80 2.85
CA ILE A 452 18.13 36.63 3.10
C ILE A 452 19.38 36.04 2.43
N ALA A 453 19.50 34.72 2.45
CA ALA A 453 20.55 33.98 1.73
C ALA A 453 20.33 33.90 0.20
N ASP A 454 19.25 34.52 -0.31
CA ASP A 454 18.83 34.50 -1.71
C ASP A 454 18.58 33.09 -2.30
N LEU A 455 18.24 32.13 -1.44
CA LEU A 455 17.85 30.78 -1.84
C LEU A 455 16.38 30.75 -2.30
N PRO A 456 15.99 29.80 -3.18
CA PRO A 456 14.59 29.58 -3.55
C PRO A 456 13.70 29.32 -2.34
N THR A 457 12.63 30.10 -2.22
CA THR A 457 11.62 29.95 -1.17
C THR A 457 10.48 29.02 -1.61
N THR A 458 9.63 28.61 -0.66
CA THR A 458 8.39 27.87 -0.94
C THR A 458 7.49 28.64 -1.92
N SER A 459 7.34 29.95 -1.73
CA SER A 459 6.58 30.83 -2.62
C SER A 459 7.18 30.90 -4.03
N ASP A 460 8.51 30.90 -4.15
CA ASP A 460 9.18 30.88 -5.47
C ASP A 460 8.87 29.58 -6.21
N ARG A 461 8.90 28.44 -5.50
CA ARG A 461 8.57 27.11 -6.06
C ARG A 461 7.10 27.00 -6.46
N GLU A 462 6.17 27.48 -5.62
CA GLU A 462 4.74 27.54 -5.97
C GLU A 462 4.51 28.44 -7.20
N SER A 463 5.19 29.58 -7.27
CA SER A 463 5.09 30.50 -8.42
C SER A 463 5.64 29.87 -9.70
N LEU A 464 6.76 29.15 -9.61
CA LEU A 464 7.32 28.40 -10.73
C LEU A 464 6.39 27.28 -11.20
N GLN A 465 5.75 26.55 -10.29
CA GLN A 465 4.76 25.54 -10.67
C GLN A 465 3.55 26.17 -11.37
N LYS A 466 3.10 27.33 -10.90
CA LYS A 466 2.03 28.10 -11.55
C LYS A 466 2.44 28.60 -12.93
N HIS A 467 3.69 29.00 -13.12
CA HIS A 467 4.25 29.34 -14.43
C HIS A 467 4.09 28.18 -15.41
N TYR A 468 4.42 26.94 -15.01
CA TYR A 468 4.28 25.78 -15.88
C TYR A 468 2.83 25.50 -16.28
N TYR A 469 1.88 25.54 -15.33
CA TYR A 469 0.45 25.41 -15.67
C TYR A 469 -0.03 26.51 -16.60
N TRP A 470 0.35 27.77 -16.34
CA TRP A 470 -0.06 28.90 -17.16
C TRP A 470 0.48 28.79 -18.59
N MET A 471 1.74 28.38 -18.75
CA MET A 471 2.35 28.15 -20.05
C MET A 471 1.66 27.01 -20.81
N LEU A 472 1.41 25.89 -20.12
CA LEU A 472 0.71 24.74 -20.70
C LEU A 472 -0.70 25.12 -21.18
N PHE A 473 -1.44 25.86 -20.35
CA PHE A 473 -2.82 26.23 -20.67
C PHE A 473 -2.90 27.25 -21.81
N ASN A 474 -1.96 28.20 -21.89
CA ASN A 474 -1.94 29.21 -22.96
C ASN A 474 -1.56 28.65 -24.32
N ARG A 475 -0.75 27.59 -24.36
CA ARG A 475 -0.36 26.92 -25.61
C ARG A 475 -1.48 26.02 -26.15
N ALA A 476 -2.48 25.69 -25.32
CA ALA A 476 -3.54 24.77 -25.68
C ALA A 476 -4.75 25.45 -26.31
N ARG A 477 -5.37 24.74 -27.26
CA ARG A 477 -6.63 25.17 -27.89
C ARG A 477 -7.80 24.96 -26.94
N GLN A 478 -7.76 23.89 -26.15
CA GLN A 478 -8.80 23.54 -25.19
C GLN A 478 -8.20 22.96 -23.91
N VAL A 479 -8.61 23.51 -22.76
CA VAL A 479 -8.16 23.04 -21.44
C VAL A 479 -9.36 22.60 -20.59
N SER A 480 -9.32 21.36 -20.11
CA SER A 480 -10.34 20.79 -19.23
C SER A 480 -9.71 20.36 -17.91
N ILE A 481 -10.12 21.00 -16.82
CA ILE A 481 -9.60 20.75 -15.47
C ILE A 481 -10.67 20.05 -14.64
N SER A 482 -10.26 19.12 -13.80
CA SER A 482 -11.13 18.51 -12.80
C SER A 482 -10.52 18.62 -11.40
N CYS A 483 -11.40 18.78 -10.42
CA CYS A 483 -11.03 18.82 -9.00
C CYS A 483 -12.10 18.16 -8.14
N VAL A 484 -11.72 17.70 -6.95
CA VAL A 484 -12.62 17.12 -5.96
C VAL A 484 -13.04 18.16 -4.93
N ASN A 485 -14.30 18.15 -4.50
CA ASN A 485 -14.75 18.95 -3.38
C ASN A 485 -15.60 18.09 -2.44
N ASN A 486 -15.03 17.74 -1.29
CA ASN A 486 -15.68 16.96 -0.24
C ASN A 486 -15.12 17.35 1.15
N ALA A 487 -15.44 16.58 2.19
CA ALA A 487 -14.99 16.88 3.55
C ALA A 487 -13.45 16.84 3.74
N GLU A 488 -12.73 16.08 2.91
CA GLU A 488 -11.28 15.85 3.04
C GLU A 488 -10.45 16.61 1.99
N SER A 489 -11.05 16.93 0.83
CA SER A 489 -10.37 17.53 -0.30
C SER A 489 -11.05 18.80 -0.76
N VAL A 490 -10.25 19.85 -0.96
CA VAL A 490 -10.71 21.15 -1.44
C VAL A 490 -10.03 21.53 -2.76
N PRO A 491 -10.73 22.24 -3.66
CA PRO A 491 -10.16 22.75 -4.91
C PRO A 491 -8.93 23.63 -4.68
N SER A 492 -7.98 23.60 -5.62
CA SER A 492 -6.73 24.36 -5.52
C SER A 492 -6.97 25.87 -5.53
N ARG A 493 -6.23 26.62 -4.69
CA ARG A 493 -6.21 28.09 -4.76
C ARG A 493 -5.68 28.64 -6.08
N PHE A 494 -4.97 27.82 -6.87
CA PHE A 494 -4.50 28.22 -8.21
C PHE A 494 -5.66 28.50 -9.16
N LEU A 495 -6.83 27.85 -9.00
CA LEU A 495 -8.02 28.13 -9.81
C LEU A 495 -8.43 29.60 -9.68
N LEU A 496 -8.52 30.11 -8.44
CA LEU A 496 -8.85 31.51 -8.17
C LEU A 496 -7.78 32.47 -8.71
N GLN A 497 -6.50 32.13 -8.48
CA GLN A 497 -5.36 32.98 -8.87
C GLN A 497 -5.17 33.07 -10.39
N LEU A 498 -5.58 32.03 -11.13
CA LEU A 498 -5.59 32.00 -12.60
C LEU A 498 -6.91 32.52 -13.20
N GLY A 499 -7.90 32.87 -12.37
CA GLY A 499 -9.21 33.34 -12.82
C GLY A 499 -10.07 32.27 -13.49
N ILE A 500 -9.89 31.00 -13.10
CA ILE A 500 -10.60 29.85 -13.67
C ILE A 500 -11.90 29.64 -12.89
N GLY A 501 -13.03 29.83 -13.57
CA GLY A 501 -14.35 29.56 -13.01
C GLY A 501 -14.60 28.06 -12.82
N MET A 502 -15.35 27.73 -11.78
CA MET A 502 -15.71 26.35 -11.44
C MET A 502 -17.18 26.10 -11.73
N SER A 503 -17.48 24.93 -12.28
CA SER A 503 -18.83 24.45 -12.53
C SER A 503 -19.01 23.05 -11.96
N GLU A 504 -20.18 22.76 -11.40
CA GLU A 504 -20.54 21.37 -11.12
C GLU A 504 -20.65 20.59 -12.43
N SER A 505 -20.28 19.30 -12.40
CA SER A 505 -20.47 18.43 -13.55
C SER A 505 -21.95 18.36 -13.93
N GLN A 506 -22.25 18.62 -15.21
CA GLN A 506 -23.58 18.43 -15.77
C GLN A 506 -23.82 16.98 -16.24
N LEU A 507 -22.76 16.17 -16.33
CA LEU A 507 -22.79 14.81 -16.83
C LEU A 507 -22.60 13.80 -15.69
N ASP A 508 -23.38 12.73 -15.73
CA ASP A 508 -23.17 11.57 -14.86
C ASP A 508 -22.08 10.66 -15.46
N TYR A 509 -20.83 10.92 -15.06
CA TYR A 509 -19.67 10.14 -15.47
C TYR A 509 -19.63 8.74 -14.84
N THR A 510 -20.51 8.43 -13.90
CA THR A 510 -20.55 7.10 -13.25
C THR A 510 -20.73 6.01 -14.28
N ASN A 511 -21.60 6.23 -15.28
CA ASN A 511 -21.89 5.25 -16.34
C ASN A 511 -20.69 4.98 -17.27
N ALA A 512 -19.69 5.87 -17.31
CA ALA A 512 -18.49 5.71 -18.13
C ALA A 512 -17.43 4.81 -17.46
N ILE A 513 -17.53 4.61 -16.15
CA ILE A 513 -16.58 3.85 -15.32
C ILE A 513 -17.24 2.56 -14.83
N LEU A 514 -18.49 2.67 -14.37
CA LEU A 514 -19.30 1.59 -13.84
C LEU A 514 -20.47 1.37 -14.81
N PRO A 515 -20.48 0.29 -15.60
CA PRO A 515 -21.65 -0.02 -16.41
C PRO A 515 -22.87 -0.12 -15.48
N GLN A 516 -24.01 0.40 -15.94
CA GLN A 516 -25.24 0.31 -15.15
C GLN A 516 -25.46 -1.13 -14.74
N SER A 517 -25.59 -1.35 -13.43
CA SER A 517 -25.93 -2.66 -12.91
C SER A 517 -27.23 -3.07 -13.57
N VAL A 518 -27.17 -4.08 -14.44
CA VAL A 518 -28.38 -4.75 -14.89
C VAL A 518 -28.92 -5.41 -13.63
N PHE A 519 -30.04 -4.88 -13.11
CA PHE A 519 -30.71 -5.51 -11.99
C PHE A 519 -31.21 -6.87 -12.46
N ASN A 520 -30.38 -7.88 -12.28
CA ASN A 520 -30.80 -9.25 -12.45
C ASN A 520 -31.70 -9.55 -11.27
N GLU A 521 -33.01 -9.60 -11.52
CA GLU A 521 -33.96 -10.05 -10.53
C GLU A 521 -33.50 -11.41 -10.01
N ARG A 522 -33.10 -11.41 -8.73
CA ARG A 522 -32.48 -12.55 -8.07
C ARG A 522 -33.48 -13.70 -8.01
N LYS A 523 -33.41 -14.62 -8.97
CA LYS A 523 -34.29 -15.79 -9.00
C LYS A 523 -33.95 -16.69 -7.82
N LYS A 524 -34.83 -16.76 -6.82
CA LYS A 524 -34.74 -17.73 -5.73
C LYS A 524 -34.58 -19.13 -6.34
N ARG A 525 -33.40 -19.73 -6.21
CA ARG A 525 -33.14 -21.08 -6.70
C ARG A 525 -34.03 -22.06 -5.93
N HIS A 526 -35.03 -22.62 -6.60
CA HIS A 526 -35.79 -23.75 -6.08
C HIS A 526 -34.88 -24.99 -6.12
N ILE A 527 -34.57 -25.54 -4.94
CA ILE A 527 -33.76 -26.75 -4.83
C ILE A 527 -34.63 -27.81 -4.17
N GLU A 528 -34.81 -28.91 -4.87
CA GLU A 528 -35.56 -30.06 -4.41
C GLU A 528 -34.71 -31.31 -4.62
N SER A 529 -34.59 -32.14 -3.59
CA SER A 529 -33.92 -33.42 -3.73
C SER A 529 -34.49 -34.47 -2.78
N ARG A 530 -34.21 -35.73 -3.09
CA ARG A 530 -34.57 -36.85 -2.23
C ARG A 530 -33.54 -36.98 -1.10
N TYR A 531 -34.00 -36.99 0.14
CA TYR A 531 -33.18 -37.27 1.31
C TYR A 531 -34.00 -38.04 2.35
N ASP A 532 -33.49 -39.19 2.76
CA ASP A 532 -34.18 -40.11 3.67
C ASP A 532 -33.47 -40.12 5.03
N PHE A 533 -34.06 -39.45 6.02
CA PHE A 533 -33.50 -39.34 7.37
C PHE A 533 -33.47 -40.69 8.11
N THR A 534 -34.18 -41.71 7.64
CA THR A 534 -34.11 -43.07 8.22
C THR A 534 -32.88 -43.84 7.74
N ALA A 535 -32.30 -43.44 6.61
CA ALA A 535 -31.14 -44.09 6.01
C ALA A 535 -29.80 -43.52 6.48
N TYR A 536 -29.79 -42.31 7.05
CA TYR A 536 -28.59 -41.59 7.46
C TYR A 536 -28.64 -41.20 8.95
N PRO A 537 -27.51 -41.24 9.66
CA PRO A 537 -27.47 -40.82 11.05
C PRO A 537 -27.67 -39.30 11.18
N LEU A 538 -28.43 -38.87 12.19
CA LEU A 538 -28.73 -37.47 12.46
C LEU A 538 -28.15 -37.06 13.82
N SER A 539 -27.36 -35.98 13.83
CA SER A 539 -26.81 -35.41 15.06
C SER A 539 -27.64 -34.21 15.55
N ALA A 540 -27.47 -33.82 16.82
CA ALA A 540 -28.13 -32.65 17.39
C ALA A 540 -27.83 -31.35 16.61
N SER A 541 -26.58 -31.17 16.16
CA SER A 541 -26.21 -30.03 15.33
C SER A 541 -26.82 -30.10 13.92
N GLY A 542 -26.97 -31.31 13.37
CA GLY A 542 -27.66 -31.56 12.10
C GLY A 542 -29.14 -31.20 12.18
N LEU A 543 -29.85 -31.69 13.21
CA LEU A 543 -31.26 -31.36 13.43
C LEU A 543 -31.45 -29.85 13.65
N LYS A 544 -30.62 -29.24 14.50
CA LYS A 544 -30.65 -27.79 14.73
C LYS A 544 -30.45 -27.03 13.42
N SER A 545 -29.50 -27.43 12.57
CA SER A 545 -29.30 -26.81 11.26
C SER A 545 -30.52 -26.96 10.35
N PHE A 546 -31.16 -28.12 10.35
CA PHE A 546 -32.35 -28.39 9.54
C PHE A 546 -33.56 -27.55 9.99
N LEU A 547 -33.84 -27.52 11.29
CA LEU A 547 -34.93 -26.72 11.87
C LEU A 547 -34.66 -25.21 11.77
N THR A 548 -33.39 -24.80 11.84
CA THR A 548 -33.02 -23.39 11.66
C THR A 548 -33.23 -22.94 10.21
N CYS A 549 -32.75 -23.74 9.25
CA CYS A 549 -32.88 -23.47 7.81
C CYS A 549 -32.60 -24.74 6.99
N LYS A 550 -33.61 -25.27 6.30
CA LYS A 550 -33.47 -26.46 5.42
C LYS A 550 -32.37 -26.26 4.36
N ARG A 551 -32.26 -25.05 3.78
CA ARG A 551 -31.20 -24.69 2.83
C ARG A 551 -29.79 -24.76 3.42
N GLN A 552 -29.63 -24.37 4.69
CA GLN A 552 -28.34 -24.48 5.39
C GLN A 552 -27.95 -25.95 5.58
N PHE A 553 -28.90 -26.80 5.97
CA PHE A 553 -28.67 -28.24 6.09
C PHE A 553 -28.23 -28.86 4.76
N TYR A 554 -28.89 -28.48 3.66
CA TYR A 554 -28.54 -28.93 2.32
C TYR A 554 -27.07 -28.61 1.95
N TYR A 555 -26.65 -27.35 2.07
CA TYR A 555 -25.27 -26.99 1.72
C TYR A 555 -24.23 -27.65 2.63
N LYS A 556 -24.52 -27.78 3.93
CA LYS A 556 -23.57 -28.29 4.92
C LYS A 556 -23.44 -29.82 4.93
N TYR A 557 -24.55 -30.54 4.90
CA TYR A 557 -24.57 -32.00 5.11
C TYR A 557 -24.78 -32.81 3.84
N ILE A 558 -25.45 -32.25 2.82
CA ILE A 558 -25.70 -32.92 1.54
C ILE A 558 -24.59 -32.58 0.54
N GLU A 559 -24.40 -31.29 0.24
CA GLU A 559 -23.33 -30.83 -0.69
C GLU A 559 -21.94 -30.79 -0.04
N LYS A 560 -21.87 -30.83 1.30
CA LYS A 560 -20.62 -30.81 2.08
C LYS A 560 -19.73 -29.60 1.77
N ILE A 561 -20.33 -28.45 1.49
CA ILE A 561 -19.62 -27.20 1.25
C ILE A 561 -19.03 -26.73 2.58
N LYS A 562 -17.70 -26.69 2.63
CA LYS A 562 -16.93 -26.23 3.79
C LYS A 562 -16.84 -24.70 3.81
N GLU A 563 -16.77 -24.16 5.02
CA GLU A 563 -16.53 -22.75 5.25
C GLU A 563 -15.11 -22.39 4.80
N HIS A 564 -14.91 -21.17 4.28
CA HIS A 564 -13.59 -20.68 3.96
C HIS A 564 -12.83 -20.37 5.26
N GLU A 565 -11.77 -21.15 5.53
CA GLU A 565 -10.89 -20.92 6.67
C GLU A 565 -9.83 -19.88 6.27
N LYS A 566 -9.94 -18.66 6.80
CA LYS A 566 -8.85 -17.69 6.75
C LYS A 566 -7.78 -18.12 7.77
N ALA A 567 -6.53 -18.17 7.34
CA ALA A 567 -5.38 -18.27 8.23
C ALA A 567 -5.40 -17.06 9.17
N GLN A 568 -5.49 -17.32 10.47
CA GLN A 568 -5.55 -16.29 11.52
C GLN A 568 -4.74 -16.77 12.72
N ASP A 569 -4.04 -15.84 13.37
CA ASP A 569 -3.14 -16.16 14.49
C ASP A 569 -3.88 -16.38 15.81
N LEU A 570 -5.03 -15.73 15.97
CA LEU A 570 -5.93 -15.96 17.09
C LEU A 570 -6.73 -17.24 16.84
N SER A 571 -6.52 -18.23 17.71
CA SER A 571 -7.42 -19.37 17.84
C SER A 571 -8.85 -18.87 17.98
N LYS A 572 -9.75 -19.34 17.11
CA LYS A 572 -11.18 -19.06 17.24
C LYS A 572 -11.62 -19.49 18.65
N GLU A 573 -12.56 -18.78 19.28
CA GLU A 573 -13.12 -19.15 20.60
C GLU A 573 -13.51 -20.64 20.68
N ARG A 574 -13.93 -21.20 19.55
CA ARG A 574 -14.23 -22.62 19.35
C ARG A 574 -13.03 -23.55 19.59
N GLU A 575 -11.83 -23.19 19.15
CA GLU A 575 -10.62 -24.00 19.34
C GLU A 575 -10.24 -24.08 20.82
N ILE A 576 -10.33 -22.97 21.54
CA ILE A 576 -10.08 -22.94 22.99
C ILE A 576 -11.13 -23.78 23.73
N GLY A 577 -12.41 -23.67 23.33
CA GLY A 577 -13.47 -24.55 23.84
C GLY A 577 -13.15 -26.03 23.63
N ASN A 578 -12.74 -26.43 22.42
CA ASN A 578 -12.37 -27.82 22.14
C ASN A 578 -11.18 -28.30 22.99
N ARG A 579 -10.15 -27.46 23.19
CA ARG A 579 -9.01 -27.76 24.07
C ARG A 579 -9.47 -27.94 25.52
N LEU A 580 -10.40 -27.11 25.99
CA LEU A 580 -10.94 -27.18 27.33
C LEU A 580 -11.76 -28.47 27.55
N HIS A 581 -12.61 -28.85 26.58
CA HIS A 581 -13.33 -30.13 26.62
C HIS A 581 -12.36 -31.32 26.68
N GLY A 582 -11.34 -31.34 25.82
CA GLY A 582 -10.31 -32.39 25.83
C GLY A 582 -9.50 -32.44 27.13
N ALA A 583 -9.22 -31.28 27.74
CA ALA A 583 -8.56 -31.22 29.04
C ALA A 583 -9.46 -31.76 30.17
N LEU A 584 -10.75 -31.40 30.18
CA LEU A 584 -11.72 -31.93 31.14
C LEU A 584 -11.91 -33.45 30.98
N GLU A 585 -11.95 -33.95 29.74
CA GLU A 585 -11.99 -35.40 29.45
C GLU A 585 -10.82 -36.13 30.11
N LYS A 586 -9.59 -35.61 29.95
CA LYS A 586 -8.38 -36.18 30.57
C LYS A 586 -8.42 -36.13 32.09
N VAL A 587 -8.79 -35.00 32.67
CA VAL A 587 -8.88 -34.82 34.13
C VAL A 587 -9.79 -35.89 34.73
N TYR A 588 -11.02 -36.00 34.22
CA TYR A 588 -11.98 -36.97 34.75
C TYR A 588 -11.76 -38.41 34.24
N ALA A 589 -10.78 -38.63 33.36
CA ALA A 589 -10.31 -39.97 33.04
C ALA A 589 -9.31 -40.51 34.06
N ILE A 590 -8.56 -39.64 34.73
CA ILE A 590 -7.63 -40.00 35.80
C ILE A 590 -8.38 -40.34 37.08
N ALA A 591 -9.40 -39.53 37.42
CA ALA A 591 -10.23 -39.74 38.60
C ALA A 591 -11.68 -39.33 38.34
N ASP A 592 -12.63 -40.12 38.83
CA ASP A 592 -14.07 -39.84 38.76
C ASP A 592 -14.54 -38.83 39.84
N TYR A 593 -13.65 -38.46 40.76
CA TYR A 593 -13.84 -37.39 41.74
C TYR A 593 -12.50 -36.81 42.22
N TYR A 594 -12.56 -35.61 42.82
CA TYR A 594 -11.43 -34.95 43.48
C TYR A 594 -11.83 -34.47 44.89
N GLU A 595 -10.87 -34.46 45.81
CA GLU A 595 -11.09 -34.11 47.23
C GLU A 595 -11.16 -32.59 47.50
N SER A 596 -10.69 -31.77 46.56
CA SER A 596 -10.70 -30.31 46.71
C SER A 596 -10.69 -29.59 45.36
N ALA A 597 -11.24 -28.38 45.33
CA ALA A 597 -11.21 -27.50 44.16
C ALA A 597 -9.78 -27.22 43.66
N LEU A 598 -8.81 -27.12 44.57
CA LEU A 598 -7.40 -26.91 44.23
C LEU A 598 -6.83 -28.07 43.40
N LYS A 599 -7.13 -29.32 43.77
CA LYS A 599 -6.67 -30.50 43.02
C LYS A 599 -7.28 -30.57 41.62
N ILE A 600 -8.52 -30.10 41.44
CA ILE A 600 -9.16 -29.98 40.11
C ILE A 600 -8.42 -28.93 39.27
N LYS A 601 -8.12 -27.75 39.84
CA LYS A 601 -7.36 -26.69 39.17
C LYS A 601 -5.98 -27.17 38.73
N GLU A 602 -5.25 -27.87 39.59
CA GLU A 602 -3.92 -28.42 39.30
C GLU A 602 -3.96 -29.49 38.19
N ALA A 603 -4.93 -30.41 38.24
CA ALA A 603 -5.11 -31.44 37.23
C ALA A 603 -5.45 -30.82 35.86
N LEU A 604 -6.38 -29.84 35.82
CA LEU A 604 -6.77 -29.18 34.58
C LEU A 604 -5.65 -28.32 34.01
N GLY A 605 -4.93 -27.59 34.87
CA GLY A 605 -3.75 -26.83 34.47
C GLY A 605 -2.66 -27.71 33.88
N SER A 606 -2.44 -28.90 34.43
CA SER A 606 -1.50 -29.88 33.87
C SER A 606 -1.97 -30.39 32.51
N ALA A 607 -3.25 -30.76 32.38
CA ALA A 607 -3.81 -31.25 31.13
C ALA A 607 -3.81 -30.19 30.00
N LEU A 608 -4.03 -28.91 30.32
CA LEU A 608 -3.99 -27.82 29.34
C LEU A 608 -2.56 -27.51 28.87
N ARG A 609 -1.55 -27.69 29.74
CA ARG A 609 -0.13 -27.50 29.39
C ARG A 609 0.43 -28.56 28.46
N GLU A 610 -0.20 -29.73 28.37
CA GLU A 610 0.18 -30.78 27.40
C GLU A 610 -0.15 -30.39 25.95
N TYR A 611 -1.05 -29.43 25.73
CA TYR A 611 -1.24 -28.88 24.40
C TYR A 611 -0.03 -28.00 24.07
N GLU A 612 0.81 -28.42 23.13
CA GLU A 612 1.94 -27.60 22.67
C GLU A 612 1.43 -26.28 22.09
N VAL A 613 1.57 -25.21 22.87
CA VAL A 613 1.27 -23.85 22.42
C VAL A 613 2.57 -23.13 22.15
N GLN A 614 2.87 -22.90 20.87
CA GLN A 614 4.04 -22.13 20.43
C GLN A 614 3.86 -20.61 20.63
N ASP A 615 2.61 -20.15 20.69
CA ASP A 615 2.25 -18.73 20.81
C ASP A 615 2.07 -18.27 22.27
N VAL A 616 2.70 -17.15 22.64
CA VAL A 616 2.61 -16.54 23.97
C VAL A 616 1.19 -16.08 24.28
N MET A 617 0.47 -15.56 23.28
CA MET A 617 -0.89 -15.06 23.47
C MET A 617 -1.88 -16.19 23.75
N GLN A 618 -1.78 -17.30 23.03
CA GLN A 618 -2.57 -18.51 23.33
C GLN A 618 -2.30 -19.07 24.73
N ARG A 619 -1.06 -19.02 25.24
CA ARG A 619 -0.76 -19.41 26.64
C ARG A 619 -1.42 -18.48 27.64
N TYR A 620 -1.35 -17.18 27.41
CA TYR A 620 -2.04 -16.19 28.24
C TYR A 620 -3.56 -16.45 28.30
N VAL A 621 -4.17 -16.79 27.16
CA VAL A 621 -5.59 -17.12 27.11
C VAL A 621 -5.91 -18.41 27.90
N GLN A 622 -5.04 -19.43 27.85
CA GLN A 622 -5.20 -20.64 28.67
C GLN A 622 -5.15 -20.31 30.17
N ASP A 623 -4.17 -19.51 30.60
CA ASP A 623 -4.04 -19.08 31.99
C ASP A 623 -5.26 -18.26 32.45
N LEU A 624 -5.78 -17.39 31.58
CA LEU A 624 -7.01 -16.65 31.86
C LEU A 624 -8.21 -17.58 32.08
N TRP A 625 -8.35 -18.65 31.28
CA TRP A 625 -9.41 -19.63 31.45
C TRP A 625 -9.26 -20.42 32.76
N LEU A 626 -8.04 -20.80 33.14
CA LEU A 626 -7.79 -21.47 34.42
C LEU A 626 -8.22 -20.63 35.63
N GLU A 627 -8.07 -19.30 35.54
CA GLU A 627 -8.55 -18.38 36.57
C GLU A 627 -10.07 -18.20 36.52
N LYS A 628 -10.67 -18.09 35.33
CA LYS A 628 -12.14 -17.99 35.18
C LYS A 628 -12.89 -19.19 35.76
N LEU A 629 -12.30 -20.38 35.68
CA LEU A 629 -12.89 -21.63 36.15
C LEU A 629 -12.89 -21.79 37.68
N THR A 630 -12.45 -20.80 38.46
CA THR A 630 -12.43 -20.88 39.93
C THR A 630 -13.80 -21.25 40.50
N LEU A 631 -14.88 -20.61 40.03
CA LEU A 631 -16.25 -20.92 40.46
C LEU A 631 -16.69 -22.33 40.06
N PHE A 632 -16.23 -22.82 38.91
CA PHE A 632 -16.49 -24.18 38.45
C PHE A 632 -15.85 -25.22 39.39
N TYR A 633 -14.59 -25.01 39.81
CA TYR A 633 -13.91 -25.94 40.72
C TYR A 633 -14.60 -26.02 42.09
N ASP A 634 -15.05 -24.89 42.62
CA ASP A 634 -15.77 -24.82 43.90
C ASP A 634 -17.12 -25.54 43.82
N TYR A 635 -17.83 -25.39 42.70
CA TYR A 635 -19.11 -26.05 42.48
C TYR A 635 -18.94 -27.56 42.30
N GLU A 636 -17.93 -28.01 41.56
CA GLU A 636 -17.58 -29.43 41.43
C GLU A 636 -17.26 -30.08 42.78
N ASN A 637 -16.46 -29.42 43.60
CA ASN A 637 -16.14 -29.92 44.94
C ASN A 637 -17.41 -30.08 45.80
N THR A 638 -18.35 -29.14 45.69
CA THR A 638 -19.65 -29.24 46.36
C THR A 638 -20.47 -30.42 45.86
N ARG A 639 -20.49 -30.68 44.55
CA ARG A 639 -21.23 -31.84 43.99
C ARG A 639 -20.60 -33.17 44.37
N PHE A 640 -19.28 -33.26 44.43
CA PHE A 640 -18.57 -34.47 44.84
C PHE A 640 -18.76 -34.79 46.33
N THR A 641 -18.79 -33.76 47.20
CA THR A 641 -19.11 -33.95 48.63
C THR A 641 -20.55 -34.40 48.85
N GLN A 642 -21.48 -34.01 47.98
CA GLN A 642 -22.87 -34.47 47.97
C GLN A 642 -23.06 -35.88 47.36
N GLY A 643 -21.98 -36.54 46.91
CA GLY A 643 -22.02 -37.92 46.43
C GLY A 643 -22.14 -38.08 44.91
N SER A 644 -22.09 -37.00 44.12
CA SER A 644 -22.04 -37.10 42.65
C SER A 644 -20.69 -37.66 42.21
N ARG A 645 -20.64 -38.47 41.16
CA ARG A 645 -19.40 -39.02 40.58
C ARG A 645 -19.46 -39.00 39.05
N VAL A 646 -18.32 -38.78 38.40
CA VAL A 646 -18.26 -38.75 36.92
C VAL A 646 -18.24 -40.17 36.39
N ALA A 647 -19.34 -40.63 35.80
CA ALA A 647 -19.47 -42.00 35.31
C ALA A 647 -18.93 -42.15 33.88
N TYR A 648 -19.29 -41.24 32.98
CA TYR A 648 -18.86 -41.25 31.59
C TYR A 648 -18.41 -39.87 31.13
N ARG A 649 -17.43 -39.83 30.23
CA ARG A 649 -16.92 -38.61 29.59
C ARG A 649 -16.92 -38.83 28.09
N GLU A 650 -17.27 -37.78 27.35
CA GLU A 650 -17.15 -37.73 25.90
C GLU A 650 -17.70 -39.00 25.21
N LYS A 651 -18.82 -39.48 25.75
CA LYS A 651 -19.40 -40.79 25.45
C LYS A 651 -20.16 -40.72 24.14
N GLU A 652 -19.73 -41.51 23.17
CA GLU A 652 -20.52 -41.73 21.96
C GLU A 652 -21.82 -42.47 22.29
N GLY A 653 -22.92 -41.91 21.81
CA GLY A 653 -24.26 -42.47 21.93
C GLY A 653 -24.86 -42.74 20.56
N ASP A 654 -25.66 -43.80 20.49
CA ASP A 654 -26.42 -44.20 19.32
C ASP A 654 -27.80 -44.66 19.78
N ALA A 655 -28.86 -44.05 19.25
CA ALA A 655 -30.23 -44.44 19.57
C ALA A 655 -31.13 -44.41 18.32
N LEU A 656 -31.90 -45.47 18.12
CA LEU A 656 -32.94 -45.51 17.12
C LEU A 656 -34.24 -44.95 17.71
N VAL A 657 -34.68 -43.79 17.25
CA VAL A 657 -35.87 -43.08 17.74
C VAL A 657 -36.76 -42.77 16.55
N CYS A 658 -38.00 -43.25 16.58
CA CYS A 658 -39.00 -43.00 15.51
C CYS A 658 -38.48 -43.35 14.10
N GLY A 659 -37.65 -44.39 13.97
CA GLY A 659 -37.06 -44.83 12.70
C GLY A 659 -35.83 -44.05 12.23
N ILE A 660 -35.41 -43.01 12.96
CA ILE A 660 -34.20 -42.21 12.68
C ILE A 660 -33.10 -42.64 13.66
N ARG A 661 -31.90 -42.88 13.12
CA ARG A 661 -30.71 -43.17 13.93
C ARG A 661 -30.09 -41.86 14.42
N LEU A 662 -30.25 -41.55 15.70
CA LEU A 662 -29.62 -40.40 16.34
C LEU A 662 -28.20 -40.78 16.80
N VAL A 663 -27.25 -39.89 16.54
CA VAL A 663 -25.85 -40.05 16.97
C VAL A 663 -25.34 -38.78 17.62
N GLY A 664 -24.46 -38.92 18.61
CA GLY A 664 -23.85 -37.77 19.28
C GLY A 664 -22.75 -38.19 20.24
N ARG A 665 -21.96 -37.21 20.67
CA ARG A 665 -20.96 -37.35 21.72
C ARG A 665 -21.44 -36.52 22.91
N ILE A 666 -21.66 -37.16 24.04
CA ILE A 666 -22.11 -36.52 25.27
C ILE A 666 -20.88 -36.13 26.08
N ASP A 667 -20.71 -34.84 26.36
CA ASP A 667 -19.53 -34.32 27.06
C ASP A 667 -19.30 -35.00 28.42
N ARG A 668 -20.35 -35.09 29.26
CA ARG A 668 -20.24 -35.70 30.59
C ARG A 668 -21.56 -36.30 31.09
N ILE A 669 -21.45 -37.43 31.78
CA ILE A 669 -22.57 -38.08 32.50
C ILE A 669 -22.12 -38.37 33.93
N ASP A 670 -22.86 -37.83 34.89
CA ASP A 670 -22.63 -38.03 36.32
C ASP A 670 -23.62 -39.03 36.90
N GLN A 671 -23.14 -39.90 37.79
CA GLN A 671 -23.96 -40.75 38.65
C GLN A 671 -24.21 -40.03 39.97
N THR A 672 -25.49 -39.83 40.31
CA THR A 672 -25.93 -39.31 41.61
C THR A 672 -26.75 -40.36 42.35
N LEU A 673 -27.22 -40.02 43.56
CA LEU A 673 -28.10 -40.88 44.35
C LEU A 673 -29.49 -41.07 43.71
N GLU A 674 -29.92 -40.11 42.88
CA GLU A 674 -31.24 -40.11 42.23
C GLU A 674 -31.20 -40.78 40.84
N GLY A 675 -30.05 -40.79 40.17
CA GLY A 675 -29.85 -41.42 38.86
C GLY A 675 -28.73 -40.75 38.06
N LEU A 676 -28.84 -40.78 36.74
CA LEU A 676 -27.85 -40.18 35.82
C LEU A 676 -28.19 -38.73 35.50
N GLU A 677 -27.18 -37.87 35.51
CA GLU A 677 -27.24 -36.48 35.08
C GLU A 677 -26.38 -36.28 33.84
N VAL A 678 -26.97 -35.74 32.77
CA VAL A 678 -26.24 -35.49 31.51
C VAL A 678 -25.89 -34.01 31.40
N LEU A 679 -24.61 -33.71 31.22
CA LEU A 679 -24.08 -32.36 31.22
C LEU A 679 -23.39 -32.05 29.89
N ASP A 680 -23.65 -30.86 29.37
CA ASP A 680 -23.03 -30.29 28.15
C ASP A 680 -22.23 -29.05 28.54
N TYR A 681 -20.93 -29.04 28.28
CA TYR A 681 -20.07 -27.92 28.64
C TYR A 681 -20.26 -26.76 27.65
N LYS A 682 -20.37 -25.53 28.16
CA LYS A 682 -20.45 -24.32 27.33
C LYS A 682 -19.51 -23.23 27.83
N THR A 683 -18.75 -22.67 26.90
CA THR A 683 -17.84 -21.52 27.11
C THR A 683 -18.43 -20.18 26.63
N GLY A 684 -19.60 -20.20 26.01
CA GLY A 684 -20.28 -19.02 25.47
C GLY A 684 -21.78 -19.05 25.71
N LYS A 685 -22.54 -18.23 24.98
CA LYS A 685 -24.01 -18.17 25.12
C LYS A 685 -24.66 -19.49 24.69
N TYR A 686 -25.68 -19.90 25.44
CA TYR A 686 -26.50 -21.09 25.17
C TYR A 686 -28.00 -20.74 25.20
N ALA A 687 -28.84 -21.65 24.70
CA ALA A 687 -30.28 -21.47 24.67
C ALA A 687 -30.87 -21.48 26.10
N SER A 688 -31.97 -20.76 26.31
CA SER A 688 -32.64 -20.73 27.62
C SER A 688 -33.17 -22.13 27.99
N THR A 689 -32.90 -22.52 29.23
CA THR A 689 -33.27 -23.81 29.85
C THR A 689 -34.55 -23.72 30.70
N SER A 690 -35.18 -22.53 30.73
CA SER A 690 -36.26 -22.18 31.65
C SER A 690 -37.57 -21.79 30.99
N HIS A 691 -37.63 -21.77 29.64
CA HIS A 691 -38.89 -21.55 28.93
C HIS A 691 -39.52 -22.88 28.48
N ASP A 692 -40.85 -22.93 28.57
CA ASP A 692 -41.65 -24.03 28.05
C ASP A 692 -41.61 -24.08 26.52
N VAL A 693 -41.99 -25.22 25.95
CA VAL A 693 -41.85 -25.57 24.53
C VAL A 693 -42.57 -24.59 23.60
N ARG A 694 -41.85 -24.01 22.64
CA ARG A 694 -42.39 -23.09 21.60
C ARG A 694 -42.26 -23.67 20.21
N GLU A 695 -43.13 -23.26 19.28
CA GLU A 695 -43.07 -23.68 17.86
C GLU A 695 -41.75 -23.30 17.17
N GLU A 696 -41.16 -22.17 17.54
CA GLU A 696 -39.91 -21.65 17.01
C GLU A 696 -38.63 -22.30 17.58
N ASP A 697 -38.76 -23.23 18.54
CA ASP A 697 -37.64 -23.90 19.17
C ASP A 697 -36.87 -24.77 18.16
N VAL A 698 -35.58 -24.50 18.03
CA VAL A 698 -34.65 -25.24 17.15
C VAL A 698 -33.59 -26.04 17.90
N ASP A 699 -33.48 -25.83 19.22
CA ASP A 699 -32.44 -26.43 20.05
C ASP A 699 -33.01 -27.56 20.91
N TYR A 700 -32.71 -28.79 20.51
CA TYR A 700 -33.09 -30.02 21.21
C TYR A 700 -31.87 -30.82 21.65
N GLN A 701 -30.70 -30.18 21.80
CA GLN A 701 -29.44 -30.87 22.10
C GLN A 701 -29.54 -31.71 23.38
N LEU A 702 -30.06 -31.14 24.47
CA LEU A 702 -30.23 -31.84 25.75
C LEU A 702 -31.24 -32.99 25.68
N SER A 703 -32.36 -32.82 24.95
CA SER A 703 -33.33 -33.90 24.74
C SER A 703 -32.74 -35.06 23.94
N ILE A 704 -31.91 -34.77 22.93
CA ILE A 704 -31.18 -35.81 22.19
C ILE A 704 -30.19 -36.51 23.11
N TYR A 705 -29.44 -35.77 23.93
CA TYR A 705 -28.50 -36.36 24.89
C TYR A 705 -29.20 -37.26 25.92
N ALA A 706 -30.38 -36.88 26.40
CA ALA A 706 -31.20 -37.72 27.27
C ALA A 706 -31.55 -39.06 26.60
N LEU A 707 -31.98 -39.03 25.34
CA LEU A 707 -32.32 -40.23 24.56
C LEU A 707 -31.09 -41.11 24.28
N LEU A 708 -29.94 -40.51 24.01
CA LEU A 708 -28.67 -41.21 23.78
C LEU A 708 -28.11 -41.84 25.07
N ALA A 709 -28.36 -41.23 26.23
CA ALA A 709 -27.93 -41.72 27.53
C ALA A 709 -28.89 -42.74 28.17
N ALA A 710 -30.15 -42.80 27.72
CA ALA A 710 -31.16 -43.72 28.26
C ALA A 710 -30.74 -45.21 28.32
N PRO A 711 -29.96 -45.77 27.36
CA PRO A 711 -29.46 -47.14 27.46
C PRO A 711 -28.45 -47.37 28.60
N LEU A 712 -27.84 -46.30 29.14
CA LEU A 712 -26.82 -46.37 30.20
C LEU A 712 -27.44 -46.40 31.60
N GLY A 713 -28.70 -45.95 31.77
CA GLY A 713 -29.40 -45.92 33.04
C GLY A 713 -30.54 -44.90 33.08
N ASN A 714 -31.14 -44.69 34.25
CA ASN A 714 -32.22 -43.73 34.45
C ASN A 714 -31.69 -42.29 34.42
N VAL A 715 -31.94 -41.56 33.34
CA VAL A 715 -31.56 -40.14 33.20
C VAL A 715 -32.59 -39.26 33.92
N VAL A 716 -32.17 -38.61 35.01
CA VAL A 716 -33.04 -37.79 35.86
C VAL A 716 -33.15 -36.36 35.35
N ARG A 717 -32.04 -35.79 34.89
CA ARG A 717 -31.99 -34.41 34.39
C ARG A 717 -30.84 -34.21 33.41
N CYS A 718 -31.03 -33.26 32.51
CA CYS A 718 -29.99 -32.81 31.57
C CYS A 718 -29.79 -31.31 31.75
N GLY A 719 -28.55 -30.85 31.66
CA GLY A 719 -28.23 -29.45 31.89
C GLY A 719 -27.04 -28.95 31.09
N VAL A 720 -27.00 -27.64 30.90
CA VAL A 720 -25.83 -26.95 30.39
C VAL A 720 -24.94 -26.58 31.56
N TYR A 721 -23.67 -26.94 31.49
CA TYR A 721 -22.66 -26.53 32.43
C TYR A 721 -21.90 -25.31 31.88
N ASP A 722 -22.27 -24.14 32.37
CA ASP A 722 -21.63 -22.89 31.98
C ASP A 722 -20.29 -22.74 32.71
N LEU A 723 -19.22 -22.86 31.94
CA LEU A 723 -17.86 -22.79 32.44
C LEU A 723 -17.43 -21.37 32.83
N ASN A 724 -18.12 -20.31 32.35
CA ASN A 724 -17.80 -18.95 32.77
C ASN A 724 -18.36 -18.63 34.16
N THR A 725 -19.54 -19.18 34.48
CA THR A 725 -20.24 -18.89 35.73
C THR A 725 -20.04 -19.97 36.78
N GLY A 726 -19.57 -21.16 36.36
CA GLY A 726 -19.40 -22.32 37.22
C GLY A 726 -20.72 -22.94 37.68
N LYS A 727 -21.82 -22.70 36.96
CA LYS A 727 -23.17 -23.18 37.31
C LYS A 727 -23.73 -24.14 36.27
N ILE A 728 -24.52 -25.09 36.75
CA ILE A 728 -25.31 -25.98 35.89
C ILE A 728 -26.74 -25.43 35.81
N GLU A 729 -27.18 -25.14 34.60
CA GLU A 729 -28.58 -24.83 34.31
C GLU A 729 -29.27 -26.08 33.77
N PHE A 730 -30.08 -26.71 34.61
CA PHE A 730 -30.88 -27.87 34.22
C PHE A 730 -32.10 -27.46 33.41
N GLU A 731 -32.41 -28.25 32.38
CA GLU A 731 -33.59 -28.07 31.55
C GLU A 731 -34.85 -28.40 32.34
N GLN A 732 -35.69 -27.39 32.59
CA GLN A 732 -36.90 -27.54 33.40
C GLN A 732 -38.02 -28.28 32.67
N PHE A 733 -38.04 -28.24 31.34
CA PHE A 733 -39.11 -28.82 30.50
C PHE A 733 -38.61 -29.98 29.63
N LEU A 734 -37.69 -30.80 30.17
CA LEU A 734 -37.00 -31.86 29.42
C LEU A 734 -37.98 -32.89 28.82
N GLU A 735 -38.97 -33.34 29.59
CA GLU A 735 -39.97 -34.30 29.12
C GLU A 735 -40.82 -33.73 27.97
N SER A 736 -41.35 -32.52 28.15
CA SER A 736 -42.14 -31.81 27.14
C SER A 736 -41.35 -31.58 25.84
N LYS A 737 -40.09 -31.13 25.94
CA LYS A 737 -39.20 -30.95 24.77
C LYS A 737 -38.86 -32.28 24.10
N THR A 738 -38.69 -33.35 24.86
CA THR A 738 -38.41 -34.69 24.32
C THR A 738 -39.63 -35.26 23.59
N GLN A 739 -40.84 -35.03 24.09
CA GLN A 739 -42.07 -35.45 23.41
C GLN A 739 -42.28 -34.70 22.09
N LYS A 740 -42.01 -33.39 22.08
CA LYS A 740 -42.03 -32.60 20.85
C LYS A 740 -40.97 -33.05 19.86
N LEU A 741 -39.74 -33.31 20.32
CA LEU A 741 -38.66 -33.85 19.49
C LEU A 741 -39.09 -35.15 18.80
N LYS A 742 -39.75 -36.08 19.51
CA LYS A 742 -40.28 -37.31 18.90
C LYS A 742 -41.30 -37.03 17.80
N THR A 743 -42.20 -36.07 18.03
CA THR A 743 -43.20 -35.64 17.02
C THR A 743 -42.50 -35.09 15.77
N ILE A 744 -41.49 -34.23 15.94
CA ILE A 744 -40.68 -33.69 14.83
C ILE A 744 -39.95 -34.82 14.08
N LEU A 745 -39.38 -35.80 14.80
CA LEU A 745 -38.68 -36.93 14.17
C LEU A 745 -39.63 -37.84 13.40
N GLU A 746 -40.85 -38.07 13.89
CA GLU A 746 -41.89 -38.84 13.18
C GLU A 746 -42.29 -38.15 11.87
N GLU A 747 -42.49 -36.84 11.89
CA GLU A 747 -42.78 -36.04 10.68
C GLU A 747 -41.63 -36.16 9.67
N ILE A 748 -40.38 -35.95 10.12
CA ILE A 748 -39.18 -36.02 9.27
C ILE A 748 -38.96 -37.44 8.72
N ALA A 749 -39.27 -38.50 9.49
CA ALA A 749 -39.13 -39.88 9.04
C ALA A 749 -40.14 -40.26 7.95
N SER A 750 -41.32 -39.61 7.93
CA SER A 750 -42.38 -39.88 6.95
C SER A 750 -42.09 -39.31 5.56
N GLN A 751 -41.19 -38.33 5.44
CA GLN A 751 -40.91 -37.60 4.22
C GLN A 751 -39.53 -37.96 3.64
N LYS A 752 -39.50 -38.23 2.33
CA LYS A 752 -38.25 -38.58 1.61
C LYS A 752 -37.85 -37.55 0.54
N GLN A 753 -38.74 -36.61 0.22
CA GLN A 753 -38.54 -35.60 -0.81
C GLN A 753 -38.68 -34.23 -0.17
N TRP A 754 -37.65 -33.39 -0.31
CA TRP A 754 -37.54 -32.14 0.42
C TRP A 754 -37.34 -30.98 -0.54
N VAL A 755 -38.14 -29.93 -0.35
CA VAL A 755 -37.83 -28.60 -0.86
C VAL A 755 -36.96 -27.91 0.18
N TRP A 756 -35.72 -27.58 -0.20
CA TRP A 756 -34.75 -26.98 0.70
C TRP A 756 -35.00 -25.48 0.81
N GLU A 757 -36.02 -25.10 1.55
CA GLU A 757 -36.42 -23.70 1.68
C GLU A 757 -35.40 -22.91 2.51
N MET A 758 -35.27 -21.63 2.21
CA MET A 758 -34.53 -20.69 3.05
C MET A 758 -35.39 -20.32 4.26
N CYS A 759 -34.77 -20.07 5.42
CA CYS A 759 -35.50 -19.57 6.59
C CYS A 759 -36.20 -18.23 6.30
N GLU A 760 -37.28 -17.93 7.00
CA GLU A 760 -37.96 -16.63 6.86
C GLU A 760 -37.27 -15.52 7.66
N ASP A 761 -36.77 -15.87 8.84
CA ASP A 761 -36.05 -14.97 9.73
C ASP A 761 -34.67 -14.59 9.16
N LEU A 762 -34.55 -13.35 8.68
CA LEU A 762 -33.32 -12.78 8.12
C LEU A 762 -32.24 -12.52 9.18
N SER A 763 -32.61 -12.40 10.47
CA SER A 763 -31.62 -12.20 11.54
C SER A 763 -30.65 -13.39 11.63
N ARG A 764 -31.13 -14.60 11.33
CA ARG A 764 -30.34 -15.83 11.25
C ARG A 764 -29.38 -15.85 10.06
N CYS A 765 -29.65 -15.07 9.01
CA CYS A 765 -28.77 -14.98 7.84
C CYS A 765 -27.56 -14.08 8.07
N ARG A 766 -27.61 -13.14 9.04
CA ARG A 766 -26.54 -12.16 9.30
C ARG A 766 -25.18 -12.80 9.58
N TYR A 767 -25.16 -13.94 10.26
CA TYR A 767 -23.94 -14.69 10.60
C TYR A 767 -23.92 -16.08 9.96
N CYS A 768 -24.74 -16.32 8.92
CA CYS A 768 -24.81 -17.60 8.24
C CYS A 768 -23.69 -17.69 7.20
N THR A 769 -22.89 -18.76 7.25
CA THR A 769 -21.77 -18.98 6.34
C THR A 769 -22.17 -19.26 4.89
N TYR A 770 -23.46 -19.50 4.63
CA TYR A 770 -24.02 -19.71 3.30
C TYR A 770 -24.88 -18.52 2.81
N ALA A 771 -24.85 -17.38 3.49
CA ALA A 771 -25.65 -16.20 3.12
C ALA A 771 -25.36 -15.73 1.69
N THR A 772 -24.11 -15.77 1.24
CA THR A 772 -23.68 -15.46 -0.13
C THR A 772 -24.36 -16.35 -1.16
N LEU A 773 -24.36 -17.67 -0.93
CA LEU A 773 -24.99 -18.66 -1.82
C LEU A 773 -26.52 -18.53 -1.86
N CYS A 774 -27.10 -18.01 -0.77
CA CYS A 774 -28.52 -17.70 -0.67
C CYS A 774 -28.85 -16.28 -1.18
N GLU A 775 -27.84 -15.49 -1.56
CA GLU A 775 -27.96 -14.08 -1.98
C GLU A 775 -28.63 -13.19 -0.91
N ARG A 776 -28.34 -13.47 0.37
CA ARG A 776 -28.86 -12.77 1.56
C ARG A 776 -27.77 -12.07 2.38
N GLU A 777 -26.61 -11.81 1.78
CA GLU A 777 -25.65 -10.88 2.37
C GLU A 777 -26.24 -9.46 2.38
N LEU A 778 -26.02 -8.75 3.49
CA LEU A 778 -26.42 -7.37 3.70
C LEU A 778 -25.54 -6.40 2.90
#